data_AF-A0A4D7AYT8-F1
#
_entry.id   AF-A0A4D7AYT8-F1
#
_cell.length_a   1.000
_cell.length_b   1.000
_cell.length_c   1.000
_cell.angle_alpha   90.00
_cell.angle_beta   90.00
_cell.angle_gamma   90.00
#
_symmetry.space_group_name_H-M   'P 1'
#
loop_
_entity.id
_entity.type
_entity.pdbx_description
1 polymer ?
#
loop_
_entity_poly.entity_id
_entity_poly.type
_entity_poly.pdbx_seq_one_letter_code
_entity_poly.pdbx_strand_id
1 'polypeptide(L)'
;MKRRDFLINASVLGLAAPALFKAAVSPAQAQQSAPAGARIVCAAIFPAIGFSRVGNGDEWFLAPEVPGLMIEPPGGFKQGPDRIKKQVQRFRVYGYDDQGRVVRELGAADSLSWTVHVANTKAAWYGYSNAMDGGEHAPGIPGPLRNASIGPARREKMLAIDAGPVRIDGAAANTAGRNPAYQMAGLFWNKLPVMLGHLRTDDAGRLLVFPADGVSATALPQNPVRDFTNNDGWHDDWCDGWVKATVRVGEAVMDCEPAWVVCCGPKFAPQIEPIVSLYDAAREAMIATGHLQVPGGALSFRRDVLPILRRSGMMQWVAQASFLGKAWHDLDDLSDPAVITALAESGPGARAAREKVLAAFREPGGDDVRSDALPPMLGDGVNFPGSPTGWLTLTPTQHTILSAWARGDFVNDLDDPAADAVRQIDDIPLSQRPEALTRAALDACSGGAFHPGVEITWPIRHAALYRTPKETPLPFRIAISTRKSLIQDVGLQLNPRNVFSGHPFRREDGAPVGPQAPGDLTRWMGVPWQGDAFSCQSVLTGDGFPTPVWWPALLPVDVLPEGFYKQMMRADIPLEERLRFYHARVAWSRGAAGIGLHVEAGYTDGLRRMIELWTRMGVVVRRAGPKDIPAIPSDVFVEVQRGSMDLALNRAPDQQE
;
A
#
# COMPACT_ATOMS: atom_id res chain seq x y z
N MET A 1 -39.12 1.20 20.82
CA MET A 1 -38.25 1.58 19.68
C MET A 1 -37.16 2.50 20.20
N LYS A 2 -35.90 2.06 20.23
CA LYS A 2 -34.77 2.81 20.83
C LYS A 2 -34.06 3.64 19.76
N ARG A 3 -33.60 4.85 20.14
CA ARG A 3 -32.93 5.90 19.34
C ARG A 3 -31.64 5.50 18.58
N ARG A 4 -31.30 4.22 18.44
CA ARG A 4 -30.04 3.75 17.81
C ARG A 4 -30.16 3.42 16.31
N ASP A 5 -31.36 3.33 15.76
CA ASP A 5 -31.55 2.84 14.39
C ASP A 5 -31.63 3.94 13.30
N PHE A 6 -31.52 5.22 13.68
CA PHE A 6 -31.75 6.33 12.74
C PHE A 6 -30.50 6.79 11.95
N LEU A 7 -29.30 6.29 12.25
CA LEU A 7 -28.06 6.71 11.57
C LEU A 7 -27.53 5.70 10.54
N ILE A 8 -28.20 4.55 10.34
CA ILE A 8 -27.72 3.50 9.43
C ILE A 8 -28.39 3.60 8.04
N ASN A 9 -29.51 4.30 7.89
CA ASN A 9 -30.27 4.35 6.63
C ASN A 9 -30.05 5.61 5.77
N ALA A 10 -29.07 6.46 6.09
CA ALA A 10 -28.78 7.67 5.30
C ALA A 10 -27.70 7.49 4.21
N SER A 11 -27.20 6.28 3.98
CA SER A 11 -26.00 6.01 3.17
C SER A 11 -26.25 5.51 1.74
N VAL A 12 -27.48 5.55 1.21
CA VAL A 12 -27.78 4.99 -0.14
C VAL A 12 -28.31 6.01 -1.16
N LEU A 13 -28.46 7.30 -0.83
CA LEU A 13 -28.86 8.31 -1.81
C LEU A 13 -27.65 8.93 -2.53
N GLY A 14 -27.34 8.34 -3.69
CA GLY A 14 -26.72 8.97 -4.86
C GLY A 14 -25.73 10.11 -4.62
N LEU A 15 -24.50 9.78 -4.21
CA LEU A 15 -23.38 10.70 -4.37
C LEU A 15 -22.84 10.53 -5.79
N ALA A 16 -23.03 11.57 -6.63
CA ALA A 16 -22.14 11.77 -7.76
C ALA A 16 -20.68 11.62 -7.26
N ALA A 17 -19.82 10.96 -8.03
CA ALA A 17 -18.41 10.88 -7.64
C ALA A 17 -17.90 12.33 -7.49
N PRO A 18 -17.23 12.69 -6.38
CA PRO A 18 -16.67 14.03 -6.25
C PRO A 18 -15.74 14.29 -7.42
N ALA A 19 -15.69 15.53 -7.90
CA ALA A 19 -14.94 15.94 -9.08
C ALA A 19 -13.46 15.48 -9.10
N LEU A 20 -12.85 15.20 -7.94
CA LEU A 20 -11.45 14.76 -7.80
C LEU A 20 -11.24 13.24 -7.78
N PHE A 21 -12.24 12.45 -7.37
CA PHE A 21 -12.12 10.99 -7.27
C PHE A 21 -12.58 10.35 -8.58
N LYS A 22 -11.75 10.55 -9.60
CA LYS A 22 -11.92 9.97 -10.94
C LYS A 22 -11.04 8.73 -11.10
N ALA A 23 -11.49 7.78 -11.92
CA ALA A 23 -10.68 6.65 -12.33
C ALA A 23 -9.45 7.17 -13.11
N ALA A 24 -8.25 6.77 -12.69
CA ALA A 24 -6.98 7.16 -13.29
C ALA A 24 -6.68 6.30 -14.54
N VAL A 25 -7.58 6.37 -15.51
CA VAL A 25 -7.53 5.67 -16.80
C VAL A 25 -7.74 6.66 -17.93
N SER A 26 -7.20 6.37 -19.11
CA SER A 26 -7.43 7.15 -20.32
C SER A 26 -7.77 6.21 -21.47
N PRO A 27 -8.97 6.34 -22.09
CA PRO A 27 -9.35 5.52 -23.25
C PRO A 27 -8.37 5.64 -24.42
N ALA A 28 -7.68 6.78 -24.57
CA ALA A 28 -6.71 7.04 -25.63
C ALA A 28 -5.50 6.08 -25.62
N GLN A 29 -5.22 5.43 -24.50
CA GLN A 29 -4.13 4.46 -24.37
C GLN A 29 -4.62 3.00 -24.52
N ALA A 30 -5.87 2.78 -24.93
CA ALA A 30 -6.36 1.44 -25.20
C ALA A 30 -5.62 0.88 -26.41
N GLN A 31 -5.01 -0.30 -26.25
CA GLN A 31 -4.52 -1.05 -27.39
C GLN A 31 -5.69 -1.50 -28.26
N GLN A 32 -5.42 -1.72 -29.55
CA GLN A 32 -6.37 -2.32 -30.47
C GLN A 32 -6.89 -3.65 -29.91
N SER A 33 -8.20 -3.83 -29.93
CA SER A 33 -8.84 -5.09 -29.51
C SER A 33 -8.35 -6.25 -30.37
N ALA A 34 -8.23 -7.43 -29.74
CA ALA A 34 -8.01 -8.66 -30.49
C ALA A 34 -9.19 -8.94 -31.46
N PRO A 35 -8.95 -9.54 -32.63
CA PRO A 35 -10.01 -9.97 -33.53
C PRO A 35 -11.00 -10.91 -32.83
N ALA A 36 -12.26 -10.88 -33.23
CA ALA A 36 -13.26 -11.81 -32.71
C ALA A 36 -12.83 -13.27 -32.98
N GLY A 37 -12.80 -14.09 -31.93
CA GLY A 37 -12.36 -15.48 -32.02
C GLY A 37 -10.84 -15.67 -32.14
N ALA A 38 -10.04 -14.63 -31.87
CA ALA A 38 -8.57 -14.75 -31.84
C ALA A 38 -8.12 -15.92 -30.94
N ARG A 39 -7.13 -16.67 -31.43
CA ARG A 39 -6.57 -17.79 -30.69
C ARG A 39 -5.76 -17.28 -29.50
N ILE A 40 -6.01 -17.85 -28.33
CA ILE A 40 -5.21 -17.62 -27.14
C ILE A 40 -3.95 -18.48 -27.22
N VAL A 41 -2.78 -17.85 -27.14
CA VAL A 41 -1.46 -18.52 -27.20
C VAL A 41 -0.74 -18.48 -25.86
N CYS A 42 -1.08 -17.53 -24.98
CA CYS A 42 -0.61 -17.49 -23.61
C CYS A 42 -1.68 -16.91 -22.66
N ALA A 43 -1.52 -17.16 -21.37
CA ALA A 43 -2.40 -16.66 -20.32
C ALA A 43 -1.57 -16.07 -19.17
N ALA A 44 -2.10 -15.09 -18.46
CA ALA A 44 -1.38 -14.43 -17.39
C ALA A 44 -2.28 -14.00 -16.23
N ILE A 45 -1.74 -14.07 -15.01
CA ILE A 45 -2.44 -13.73 -13.78
C ILE A 45 -2.34 -12.22 -13.51
N PHE A 46 -3.45 -11.59 -13.10
CA PHE A 46 -3.52 -10.18 -12.71
C PHE A 46 -4.30 -9.95 -11.41
N PRO A 47 -3.89 -8.99 -10.57
CA PRO A 47 -2.71 -8.12 -10.73
C PRO A 47 -1.39 -8.89 -10.70
N ALA A 48 -0.33 -8.34 -11.31
CA ALA A 48 0.98 -9.01 -11.31
C ALA A 48 1.58 -9.10 -9.90
N ILE A 49 1.30 -8.11 -9.06
CA ILE A 49 1.60 -8.07 -7.63
C ILE A 49 0.33 -7.60 -6.92
N GLY A 50 -0.21 -8.44 -6.04
CA GLY A 50 -1.45 -8.18 -5.33
C GLY A 50 -1.26 -8.01 -3.82
N PHE A 51 -2.15 -7.26 -3.18
CA PHE A 51 -2.06 -6.90 -1.76
C PHE A 51 -3.34 -7.22 -1.00
N SER A 52 -3.23 -8.16 -0.07
CA SER A 52 -4.23 -8.44 0.96
C SER A 52 -3.80 -7.78 2.27
N ARG A 53 -4.77 -7.32 3.08
CA ARG A 53 -4.48 -6.66 4.36
C ARG A 53 -5.19 -7.32 5.53
N VAL A 54 -4.41 -7.64 6.56
CA VAL A 54 -4.89 -8.31 7.78
C VAL A 54 -6.00 -7.51 8.46
N GLY A 55 -6.83 -8.20 9.23
CA GLY A 55 -7.94 -7.62 9.96
C GLY A 55 -8.53 -8.68 10.89
N ASN A 56 -8.90 -8.34 12.12
CA ASN A 56 -9.44 -9.30 13.09
C ASN A 56 -10.98 -9.44 13.01
N GLY A 57 -11.64 -8.81 12.04
CA GLY A 57 -13.07 -8.92 11.78
C GLY A 57 -13.44 -10.15 10.95
N ASP A 58 -14.73 -10.51 10.97
CA ASP A 58 -15.29 -11.66 10.23
C ASP A 58 -15.68 -11.30 8.78
N GLU A 59 -16.18 -10.08 8.59
CA GLU A 59 -16.40 -9.47 7.26
C GLU A 59 -15.09 -8.98 6.60
N TRP A 60 -15.16 -8.83 5.29
CA TRP A 60 -14.05 -8.50 4.41
C TRP A 60 -14.55 -7.69 3.21
N PHE A 61 -13.62 -7.09 2.47
CA PHE A 61 -13.88 -6.39 1.22
C PHE A 61 -12.76 -6.64 0.22
N LEU A 62 -13.01 -6.39 -1.07
CA LEU A 62 -12.00 -6.57 -2.10
C LEU A 62 -10.96 -5.44 -2.09
N ALA A 63 -9.72 -5.79 -2.40
CA ALA A 63 -8.69 -4.81 -2.75
C ALA A 63 -9.14 -3.93 -3.95
N PRO A 64 -8.62 -2.70 -4.08
CA PRO A 64 -8.93 -1.84 -5.22
C PRO A 64 -8.65 -2.54 -6.56
N GLU A 65 -9.61 -2.48 -7.48
CA GLU A 65 -9.45 -3.02 -8.85
C GLU A 65 -9.44 -1.92 -9.93
N VAL A 66 -9.77 -0.67 -9.57
CA VAL A 66 -9.78 0.48 -10.48
C VAL A 66 -8.79 1.53 -9.98
N PRO A 67 -7.77 1.91 -10.76
CA PRO A 67 -6.82 2.94 -10.37
C PRO A 67 -7.50 4.23 -9.97
N GLY A 68 -7.10 4.78 -8.83
CA GLY A 68 -7.62 6.04 -8.33
C GLY A 68 -9.00 5.99 -7.67
N LEU A 69 -9.64 4.82 -7.57
CA LEU A 69 -10.92 4.65 -6.89
C LEU A 69 -10.82 3.66 -5.73
N MET A 70 -11.31 4.08 -4.56
CA MET A 70 -11.56 3.19 -3.43
C MET A 70 -12.95 3.45 -2.85
N ILE A 71 -13.84 2.48 -3.03
CA ILE A 71 -15.22 2.55 -2.53
C ILE A 71 -15.23 2.06 -1.08
N GLU A 72 -15.86 2.83 -0.19
CA GLU A 72 -16.10 2.39 1.19
C GLU A 72 -17.06 1.18 1.15
N PRO A 73 -16.66 0.02 1.69
CA PRO A 73 -17.52 -1.15 1.69
C PRO A 73 -18.76 -0.91 2.56
N PRO A 74 -19.87 -1.65 2.34
CA PRO A 74 -21.05 -1.55 3.19
C PRO A 74 -20.70 -1.68 4.68
N GLY A 75 -21.20 -0.77 5.51
CA GLY A 75 -20.88 -0.74 6.95
C GLY A 75 -19.49 -0.17 7.31
N GLY A 76 -18.72 0.30 6.33
CA GLY A 76 -17.39 0.87 6.53
C GLY A 76 -16.28 -0.17 6.61
N PHE A 77 -15.05 0.30 6.84
CA PHE A 77 -13.84 -0.54 6.88
C PHE A 77 -13.67 -1.34 8.19
N LYS A 78 -14.49 -1.08 9.21
CA LYS A 78 -14.51 -1.83 10.47
C LYS A 78 -15.92 -2.31 10.81
N GLN A 79 -16.00 -3.42 11.54
CA GLN A 79 -17.20 -3.98 12.17
C GLN A 79 -17.32 -3.46 13.62
N GLY A 80 -17.45 -2.14 13.77
CA GLY A 80 -17.35 -1.50 15.08
C GLY A 80 -15.93 -1.08 15.43
N PRO A 81 -15.70 -0.59 16.67
CA PRO A 81 -14.47 0.12 17.02
C PRO A 81 -13.22 -0.75 17.16
N ASP A 82 -13.34 -2.07 17.12
CA ASP A 82 -12.27 -3.02 17.47
C ASP A 82 -12.13 -4.23 16.58
N ARG A 83 -12.89 -4.26 15.48
CA ARG A 83 -12.87 -5.34 14.49
C ARG A 83 -12.61 -4.75 13.11
N ILE A 84 -11.40 -4.87 12.59
CA ILE A 84 -11.04 -4.36 11.25
C ILE A 84 -11.41 -5.41 10.19
N LYS A 85 -12.09 -4.99 9.12
CA LYS A 85 -12.40 -5.88 7.99
C LYS A 85 -11.13 -6.25 7.25
N LYS A 86 -11.00 -7.50 6.81
CA LYS A 86 -9.88 -7.92 5.94
C LYS A 86 -10.03 -7.29 4.55
N GLN A 87 -8.92 -6.85 3.96
CA GLN A 87 -8.86 -6.55 2.52
C GLN A 87 -8.35 -7.80 1.79
N VAL A 88 -9.08 -8.23 0.77
CA VAL A 88 -8.83 -9.48 0.05
C VAL A 88 -8.44 -9.19 -1.39
N GLN A 89 -7.27 -9.66 -1.80
CA GLN A 89 -6.86 -9.61 -3.20
C GLN A 89 -7.60 -10.66 -4.01
N ARG A 90 -8.26 -10.20 -5.07
CA ARG A 90 -8.80 -11.05 -6.14
C ARG A 90 -7.81 -11.14 -7.30
N PHE A 91 -7.54 -12.35 -7.78
CA PHE A 91 -6.72 -12.60 -8.95
C PHE A 91 -7.57 -13.14 -10.10
N ARG A 92 -7.29 -12.64 -11.30
CA ARG A 92 -7.95 -12.99 -12.57
C ARG A 92 -6.91 -13.53 -13.54
N VAL A 93 -7.36 -14.26 -14.55
CA VAL A 93 -6.51 -14.70 -15.65
C VAL A 93 -7.00 -14.07 -16.94
N TYR A 94 -6.08 -13.53 -17.73
CA TYR A 94 -6.38 -13.01 -19.07
C TYR A 94 -5.61 -13.81 -20.12
N GLY A 95 -6.30 -14.15 -21.21
CA GLY A 95 -5.71 -14.80 -22.37
C GLY A 95 -5.27 -13.77 -23.41
N TYR A 96 -4.15 -14.05 -24.08
CA TYR A 96 -3.51 -13.19 -25.06
C TYR A 96 -3.33 -13.91 -26.40
N ASP A 97 -3.42 -13.16 -27.49
CA ASP A 97 -3.06 -13.65 -28.83
C ASP A 97 -1.56 -13.53 -29.10
N ASP A 98 -1.14 -13.94 -30.30
CA ASP A 98 0.25 -13.93 -30.75
C ASP A 98 0.83 -12.52 -30.98
N GLN A 99 -0.01 -11.48 -30.90
CA GLN A 99 0.38 -10.08 -30.96
C GLN A 99 0.38 -9.41 -29.57
N GLY A 100 0.12 -10.18 -28.51
CA GLY A 100 0.08 -9.66 -27.14
C GLY A 100 -1.17 -8.84 -26.83
N ARG A 101 -2.24 -8.95 -27.64
CA ARG A 101 -3.53 -8.30 -27.36
C ARG A 101 -4.35 -9.18 -26.43
N VAL A 102 -5.06 -8.54 -25.50
CA VAL A 102 -5.99 -9.24 -24.60
C VAL A 102 -7.19 -9.76 -25.39
N VAL A 103 -7.42 -11.07 -25.36
CA VAL A 103 -8.54 -11.73 -26.04
C VAL A 103 -9.79 -11.74 -25.17
N ARG A 104 -9.66 -12.21 -23.92
CA ARG A 104 -10.72 -12.23 -22.89
C ARG A 104 -10.16 -12.59 -21.51
N GLU A 105 -10.98 -12.40 -20.49
CA GLU A 105 -10.77 -13.04 -19.19
C GLU A 105 -11.06 -14.56 -19.29
N LEU A 106 -10.24 -15.37 -18.63
CA LEU A 106 -10.40 -16.81 -18.45
C LEU A 106 -10.97 -17.10 -17.06
N GLY A 107 -11.86 -18.08 -16.94
CA GLY A 107 -12.58 -18.35 -15.69
C GLY A 107 -12.97 -19.82 -15.51
N ALA A 108 -14.05 -20.05 -14.77
CA ALA A 108 -14.52 -21.39 -14.39
C ALA A 108 -14.72 -22.34 -15.59
N ALA A 109 -15.23 -21.84 -16.71
CA ALA A 109 -15.41 -22.62 -17.93
C ALA A 109 -14.08 -23.12 -18.53
N ASP A 110 -12.97 -22.46 -18.21
CA ASP A 110 -11.62 -22.78 -18.67
C ASP A 110 -10.89 -23.71 -17.68
N SER A 111 -11.60 -24.41 -16.78
CA SER A 111 -11.01 -25.36 -15.80
C SER A 111 -9.87 -24.76 -14.96
N LEU A 112 -10.03 -23.51 -14.53
CA LEU A 112 -9.02 -22.76 -13.81
C LEU A 112 -8.65 -23.43 -12.47
N SER A 113 -7.35 -23.65 -12.28
CA SER A 113 -6.74 -24.23 -11.08
C SER A 113 -5.65 -23.32 -10.56
N TRP A 114 -5.64 -23.07 -9.25
CA TRP A 114 -4.71 -22.15 -8.60
C TRP A 114 -3.80 -22.86 -7.62
N THR A 115 -2.56 -22.39 -7.51
CA THR A 115 -1.63 -22.79 -6.46
C THR A 115 -0.92 -21.56 -5.92
N VAL A 116 -0.88 -21.43 -4.59
CA VAL A 116 -0.25 -20.30 -3.88
C VAL A 116 0.75 -20.87 -2.88
N HIS A 117 1.95 -20.29 -2.82
CA HIS A 117 2.94 -20.63 -1.79
C HIS A 117 3.44 -19.34 -1.17
N VAL A 118 3.07 -19.11 0.09
CA VAL A 118 3.49 -17.95 0.88
C VAL A 118 4.33 -18.40 2.07
N ALA A 119 5.21 -17.51 2.52
CA ALA A 119 5.94 -17.69 3.77
C ALA A 119 6.18 -16.35 4.48
N ASN A 120 6.53 -16.42 5.76
CA ASN A 120 7.13 -15.31 6.52
C ASN A 120 8.56 -15.67 6.87
N THR A 121 9.53 -14.88 6.41
CA THR A 121 10.95 -15.08 6.74
C THR A 121 11.58 -13.91 7.48
N LYS A 122 10.76 -12.97 8.01
CA LYS A 122 11.24 -11.78 8.72
C LYS A 122 12.18 -12.10 9.88
N ALA A 123 11.80 -13.10 10.69
CA ALA A 123 12.58 -13.52 11.86
C ALA A 123 13.91 -14.19 11.50
N ALA A 124 14.02 -14.72 10.28
CA ALA A 124 15.22 -15.37 9.78
C ALA A 124 16.16 -14.41 9.04
N TRP A 125 15.69 -13.22 8.69
CA TRP A 125 16.42 -12.22 7.92
C TRP A 125 17.36 -11.36 8.77
N TYR A 126 17.98 -10.38 8.12
CA TYR A 126 18.85 -9.39 8.76
C TYR A 126 18.03 -8.23 9.28
N GLY A 127 18.58 -7.54 10.28
CA GLY A 127 17.97 -6.34 10.83
C GLY A 127 17.98 -5.19 9.83
N TYR A 128 16.96 -4.35 9.92
CA TYR A 128 16.83 -3.15 9.08
C TYR A 128 17.38 -1.92 9.81
N SER A 129 18.05 -1.04 9.08
CA SER A 129 18.50 0.27 9.58
C SER A 129 18.24 1.37 8.56
N ASN A 130 18.56 1.13 7.29
CA ASN A 130 18.18 1.93 6.14
C ASN A 130 18.22 1.06 4.86
N ALA A 131 17.80 1.64 3.75
CA ALA A 131 17.91 1.01 2.44
C ALA A 131 19.38 0.81 2.05
N MET A 132 19.69 -0.31 1.37
CA MET A 132 21.08 -0.69 1.04
C MET A 132 21.58 -0.09 -0.28
N ASP A 133 20.77 0.71 -0.95
CA ASP A 133 20.97 1.24 -2.30
C ASP A 133 21.13 2.77 -2.34
N GLY A 134 21.25 3.43 -1.18
CA GLY A 134 21.35 4.90 -1.08
C GLY A 134 22.69 5.53 -1.50
N GLY A 135 23.66 4.74 -1.99
CA GLY A 135 24.93 5.25 -2.52
C GLY A 135 25.80 5.99 -1.50
N GLU A 136 26.62 6.93 -1.94
CA GLU A 136 27.54 7.69 -1.07
C GLU A 136 26.80 8.67 -0.14
N HIS A 137 25.62 9.13 -0.54
CA HIS A 137 24.84 10.14 0.19
C HIS A 137 23.95 9.55 1.30
N ALA A 138 23.66 8.26 1.23
CA ALA A 138 22.95 7.53 2.27
C ALA A 138 23.44 6.07 2.28
N PRO A 139 24.71 5.82 2.67
CA PRO A 139 25.31 4.50 2.58
C PRO A 139 24.52 3.50 3.41
N GLY A 140 24.30 2.30 2.86
CA GLY A 140 23.59 1.25 3.58
C GLY A 140 24.37 0.82 4.83
N ILE A 141 23.71 0.88 5.97
CA ILE A 141 24.26 0.53 7.28
C ILE A 141 24.18 -0.99 7.43
N PRO A 142 25.31 -1.70 7.65
CA PRO A 142 25.30 -3.15 7.75
C PRO A 142 24.38 -3.66 8.88
N GLY A 143 23.46 -4.56 8.53
CA GLY A 143 22.49 -5.15 9.45
C GLY A 143 22.92 -6.54 9.93
N PRO A 144 22.91 -6.84 11.25
CA PRO A 144 23.19 -8.19 11.76
C PRO A 144 22.01 -9.14 11.50
N LEU A 145 22.23 -10.45 11.57
CA LEU A 145 21.15 -11.44 11.55
C LEU A 145 20.19 -11.23 12.74
N ARG A 146 18.88 -11.22 12.48
CA ARG A 146 17.89 -11.44 13.54
C ARG A 146 18.00 -12.88 14.05
N ASN A 147 17.73 -13.09 15.32
CA ASN A 147 17.82 -14.38 15.99
C ASN A 147 19.20 -15.05 15.77
N ALA A 148 20.30 -14.28 15.88
CA ALA A 148 21.65 -14.75 15.56
C ALA A 148 22.13 -15.93 16.43
N SER A 149 21.52 -16.13 17.60
CA SER A 149 21.78 -17.28 18.48
C SER A 149 21.30 -18.63 17.90
N ILE A 150 20.41 -18.62 16.90
CA ILE A 150 19.96 -19.82 16.21
C ILE A 150 20.94 -20.18 15.10
N GLY A 151 21.71 -21.25 15.33
CA GLY A 151 22.71 -21.75 14.39
C GLY A 151 22.14 -22.14 13.01
N PRO A 152 22.93 -22.02 11.93
CA PRO A 152 22.46 -22.07 10.53
C PRO A 152 21.56 -23.27 10.19
N ALA A 153 21.95 -24.48 10.60
CA ALA A 153 21.23 -25.72 10.29
C ALA A 153 19.80 -25.81 10.88
N ARG A 154 19.45 -24.93 11.83
CA ARG A 154 18.12 -24.91 12.47
C ARG A 154 17.27 -23.72 12.04
N ARG A 155 17.85 -22.73 11.34
CA ARG A 155 17.19 -21.44 11.09
C ARG A 155 15.89 -21.57 10.32
N GLU A 156 15.90 -22.29 9.19
CA GLU A 156 14.69 -22.47 8.37
C GLU A 156 13.56 -23.09 9.19
N LYS A 157 13.80 -24.23 9.83
CA LYS A 157 12.81 -24.93 10.68
C LYS A 157 12.32 -24.11 11.89
N MET A 158 13.14 -23.21 12.43
CA MET A 158 12.79 -22.43 13.63
C MET A 158 12.23 -21.05 13.32
N LEU A 159 12.57 -20.43 12.19
CA LEU A 159 12.36 -19.01 11.95
C LEU A 159 11.56 -18.72 10.67
N ALA A 160 11.50 -19.65 9.71
CA ALA A 160 10.62 -19.52 8.55
C ALA A 160 9.25 -20.09 8.90
N ILE A 161 8.21 -19.27 8.74
CA ILE A 161 6.83 -19.75 8.79
C ILE A 161 6.43 -20.05 7.35
N ASP A 162 6.49 -21.31 6.96
CA ASP A 162 6.21 -21.76 5.61
C ASP A 162 4.83 -22.42 5.51
N ALA A 163 3.98 -21.94 4.61
CA ALA A 163 2.69 -22.59 4.31
C ALA A 163 2.82 -23.79 3.37
N GLY A 164 3.93 -23.89 2.64
CA GLY A 164 4.03 -24.75 1.46
C GLY A 164 3.06 -24.33 0.34
N PRO A 165 3.07 -25.05 -0.80
CA PRO A 165 2.10 -24.85 -1.86
C PRO A 165 0.70 -25.33 -1.46
N VAL A 166 -0.27 -24.42 -1.51
CA VAL A 166 -1.70 -24.70 -1.28
C VAL A 166 -2.45 -24.57 -2.60
N ARG A 167 -3.18 -25.62 -2.97
CA ARG A 167 -3.94 -25.70 -4.24
C ARG A 167 -5.44 -25.53 -4.00
N ILE A 168 -6.11 -24.79 -4.88
CA ILE A 168 -7.57 -24.67 -4.90
C ILE A 168 -8.09 -24.73 -6.34
N ASP A 169 -9.16 -25.48 -6.55
CA ASP A 169 -9.73 -25.79 -7.85
C ASP A 169 -11.23 -25.45 -7.89
N GLY A 170 -11.72 -25.07 -9.07
CA GLY A 170 -13.15 -24.89 -9.31
C GLY A 170 -13.71 -23.54 -8.85
N ALA A 171 -14.99 -23.30 -9.18
CA ALA A 171 -15.74 -22.12 -8.78
C ALA A 171 -16.36 -22.28 -7.40
N ALA A 172 -16.55 -21.16 -6.69
CA ALA A 172 -17.19 -21.11 -5.37
C ALA A 172 -16.59 -22.10 -4.35
N ALA A 173 -15.28 -22.32 -4.40
CA ALA A 173 -14.59 -23.21 -3.47
C ALA A 173 -14.28 -22.48 -2.16
N ASN A 174 -14.45 -23.18 -1.03
CA ASN A 174 -14.17 -22.69 0.32
C ASN A 174 -14.88 -21.37 0.68
N THR A 175 -16.14 -21.17 0.27
CA THR A 175 -16.90 -19.93 0.53
C THR A 175 -16.93 -19.51 1.99
N ALA A 176 -16.95 -20.48 2.93
CA ALA A 176 -16.89 -20.23 4.37
C ALA A 176 -15.48 -19.93 4.90
N GLY A 177 -14.42 -20.29 4.17
CA GLY A 177 -13.02 -20.08 4.54
C GLY A 177 -12.50 -20.97 5.67
N ARG A 178 -13.20 -22.07 6.00
CA ARG A 178 -12.88 -22.89 7.17
C ARG A 178 -12.28 -24.25 6.83
N ASN A 179 -12.16 -24.60 5.55
CA ASN A 179 -11.61 -25.88 5.15
C ASN A 179 -10.08 -25.88 5.34
N PRO A 180 -9.52 -26.78 6.18
CA PRO A 180 -8.09 -26.86 6.44
C PRO A 180 -7.23 -27.12 5.18
N ALA A 181 -7.79 -27.76 4.15
CA ALA A 181 -7.07 -28.04 2.91
C ALA A 181 -6.66 -26.76 2.13
N TYR A 182 -7.29 -25.62 2.42
CA TYR A 182 -7.02 -24.34 1.77
C TYR A 182 -6.43 -23.31 2.74
N GLN A 183 -6.03 -23.74 3.93
CA GLN A 183 -5.33 -22.88 4.90
C GLN A 183 -3.86 -22.77 4.51
N MET A 184 -3.34 -21.54 4.61
CA MET A 184 -1.91 -21.26 4.53
C MET A 184 -1.42 -21.10 5.96
N ALA A 185 -0.60 -22.03 6.47
CA ALA A 185 -0.17 -22.03 7.86
C ALA A 185 1.17 -22.74 8.02
N GLY A 186 1.99 -22.29 8.98
CA GLY A 186 3.28 -22.87 9.28
C GLY A 186 3.56 -22.91 10.78
N LEU A 187 4.81 -23.21 11.14
CA LEU A 187 5.28 -23.21 12.52
C LEU A 187 6.36 -22.14 12.71
N PHE A 188 6.24 -21.34 13.76
CA PHE A 188 7.33 -20.55 14.32
C PHE A 188 7.98 -21.27 15.50
N TRP A 189 9.28 -21.11 15.67
CA TRP A 189 10.07 -21.78 16.71
C TRP A 189 9.93 -23.31 16.73
N ASN A 190 9.59 -23.89 15.58
CA ASN A 190 9.27 -25.31 15.39
C ASN A 190 8.15 -25.85 16.32
N LYS A 191 7.30 -24.98 16.89
CA LYS A 191 6.26 -25.40 17.83
C LYS A 191 5.03 -24.51 17.91
N LEU A 192 5.15 -23.24 17.50
CA LEU A 192 4.07 -22.27 17.58
C LEU A 192 3.32 -22.26 16.25
N PRO A 193 2.06 -22.70 16.18
CA PRO A 193 1.27 -22.62 14.96
C PRO A 193 1.01 -21.16 14.60
N VAL A 194 1.22 -20.81 13.33
CA VAL A 194 0.94 -19.48 12.81
C VAL A 194 0.13 -19.61 11.53
N MET A 195 -1.05 -19.01 11.52
CA MET A 195 -1.87 -18.85 10.32
C MET A 195 -1.31 -17.72 9.47
N LEU A 196 -1.16 -17.94 8.17
CA LEU A 196 -0.77 -16.94 7.17
C LEU A 196 -1.95 -16.51 6.29
N GLY A 197 -3.04 -17.26 6.30
CA GLY A 197 -4.29 -16.94 5.60
C GLY A 197 -5.03 -18.16 5.08
N HIS A 198 -5.90 -17.97 4.09
CA HIS A 198 -6.57 -19.07 3.38
C HIS A 198 -6.97 -18.66 1.96
N LEU A 199 -7.22 -19.65 1.10
CA LEU A 199 -7.68 -19.44 -0.27
C LEU A 199 -9.19 -19.65 -0.39
N ARG A 200 -9.84 -18.87 -1.26
CA ARG A 200 -11.20 -19.12 -1.77
C ARG A 200 -11.24 -18.90 -3.28
N THR A 201 -12.27 -19.39 -3.93
CA THR A 201 -12.61 -18.95 -5.30
C THR A 201 -14.00 -18.35 -5.35
N ASP A 202 -14.19 -17.36 -6.21
CA ASP A 202 -15.52 -16.81 -6.49
C ASP A 202 -16.28 -17.67 -7.53
N ASP A 203 -17.52 -17.28 -7.86
CA ASP A 203 -18.38 -18.01 -8.79
C ASP A 203 -17.80 -18.08 -10.22
N ALA A 204 -16.90 -17.16 -10.57
CA ALA A 204 -16.20 -17.17 -11.86
C ALA A 204 -14.90 -17.99 -11.80
N GLY A 205 -14.58 -18.63 -10.68
CA GLY A 205 -13.33 -19.37 -10.46
C GLY A 205 -12.12 -18.47 -10.18
N ARG A 206 -12.31 -17.16 -9.97
CA ARG A 206 -11.22 -16.23 -9.64
C ARG A 206 -10.71 -16.52 -8.24
N LEU A 207 -9.40 -16.46 -8.06
CA LEU A 207 -8.77 -16.68 -6.77
C LEU A 207 -8.98 -15.48 -5.84
N LEU A 208 -9.32 -15.76 -4.59
CA LEU A 208 -9.35 -14.80 -3.49
C LEU A 208 -8.32 -15.25 -2.46
N VAL A 209 -7.30 -14.42 -2.21
CA VAL A 209 -6.28 -14.69 -1.17
C VAL A 209 -6.64 -13.91 0.08
N PHE A 210 -7.11 -14.59 1.10
CA PHE A 210 -7.41 -13.98 2.39
C PHE A 210 -6.16 -13.95 3.26
N PRO A 211 -5.83 -12.80 3.88
CA PRO A 211 -4.75 -12.71 4.84
C PRO A 211 -5.19 -13.26 6.21
N ALA A 212 -4.23 -13.42 7.12
CA ALA A 212 -4.46 -13.75 8.52
C ALA A 212 -5.08 -12.58 9.32
N ASP A 213 -5.08 -12.68 10.66
CA ASP A 213 -5.85 -11.83 11.57
C ASP A 213 -5.08 -10.63 12.12
N GLY A 214 -3.77 -10.52 11.85
CA GLY A 214 -2.88 -9.47 12.35
C GLY A 214 -2.26 -9.80 13.71
N VAL A 215 -2.01 -11.08 13.98
CA VAL A 215 -1.48 -11.60 15.24
C VAL A 215 0.05 -11.59 15.23
N SER A 216 0.62 -10.99 16.28
CA SER A 216 2.06 -10.99 16.54
C SER A 216 2.34 -11.56 17.93
N ALA A 217 3.36 -12.41 18.05
CA ALA A 217 3.71 -13.04 19.31
C ALA A 217 5.21 -13.37 19.40
N THR A 218 5.66 -13.70 20.60
CA THR A 218 7.04 -14.09 20.91
C THR A 218 7.12 -15.54 21.37
N ALA A 219 8.16 -16.25 20.94
CA ALA A 219 8.50 -17.58 21.42
C ALA A 219 9.24 -17.60 22.76
N LEU A 220 9.71 -16.43 23.20
CA LEU A 220 10.49 -16.24 24.42
C LEU A 220 9.61 -15.65 25.55
N PRO A 221 9.74 -16.14 26.79
CA PRO A 221 9.01 -15.59 27.93
C PRO A 221 9.50 -14.18 28.27
N GLN A 222 8.59 -13.30 28.67
CA GLN A 222 8.89 -11.92 29.12
C GLN A 222 9.78 -11.14 28.14
N ASN A 223 9.44 -11.20 26.85
CA ASN A 223 10.24 -10.62 25.78
C ASN A 223 9.51 -9.41 25.14
N PRO A 224 9.47 -8.24 25.79
CA PRO A 224 8.79 -7.07 25.23
C PRO A 224 9.51 -6.56 23.98
N VAL A 225 8.76 -5.98 23.05
CA VAL A 225 9.32 -5.21 21.93
C VAL A 225 10.15 -4.04 22.46
N ARG A 226 11.35 -3.84 21.90
CA ARG A 226 12.29 -2.78 22.30
C ARG A 226 12.73 -1.91 21.14
N ASP A 227 12.59 -2.41 19.92
CA ASP A 227 12.98 -1.74 18.70
C ASP A 227 11.81 -1.75 17.70
N PHE A 228 11.75 -0.76 16.82
CA PHE A 228 10.66 -0.66 15.85
C PHE A 228 10.70 -1.75 14.76
N THR A 229 11.89 -2.29 14.44
CA THR A 229 12.05 -3.28 13.36
C THR A 229 12.63 -4.62 13.78
N ASN A 230 13.50 -4.67 14.80
CA ASN A 230 14.39 -5.79 15.05
C ASN A 230 14.21 -6.37 16.45
N ASN A 231 13.27 -7.32 16.59
CA ASN A 231 12.98 -7.96 17.88
C ASN A 231 13.17 -9.49 17.79
N ASP A 232 14.25 -9.99 18.39
CA ASP A 232 14.53 -11.43 18.45
C ASP A 232 13.43 -12.19 19.20
N GLY A 233 13.15 -13.41 18.77
CA GLY A 233 12.11 -14.27 19.31
C GLY A 233 10.68 -13.91 18.89
N TRP A 234 10.47 -12.82 18.15
CA TRP A 234 9.16 -12.40 17.65
C TRP A 234 8.85 -12.91 16.25
N HIS A 235 7.55 -13.08 15.99
CA HIS A 235 6.98 -13.23 14.65
C HIS A 235 5.71 -12.38 14.52
N ASP A 236 5.25 -12.27 13.28
CA ASP A 236 3.89 -11.84 12.93
C ASP A 236 3.30 -12.81 11.90
N ASP A 237 2.09 -12.52 11.43
CA ASP A 237 1.34 -13.33 10.46
C ASP A 237 1.28 -12.69 9.07
N TRP A 238 2.17 -11.74 8.78
CA TRP A 238 2.39 -11.28 7.42
C TRP A 238 3.02 -12.38 6.59
N CYS A 239 2.85 -12.33 5.29
CA CYS A 239 3.55 -13.23 4.38
C CYS A 239 3.56 -12.68 2.96
N ASP A 240 4.37 -13.27 2.12
CA ASP A 240 4.31 -13.05 0.68
C ASP A 240 4.76 -14.29 -0.08
N GLY A 241 4.43 -14.35 -1.37
CA GLY A 241 4.86 -15.43 -2.22
C GLY A 241 4.20 -15.46 -3.58
N TRP A 242 4.55 -16.47 -4.37
CA TRP A 242 4.07 -16.60 -5.74
C TRP A 242 2.64 -17.14 -5.81
N VAL A 243 1.94 -16.74 -6.87
CA VAL A 243 0.62 -17.23 -7.27
C VAL A 243 0.76 -17.80 -8.68
N LYS A 244 0.43 -19.08 -8.84
CA LYS A 244 0.46 -19.82 -10.11
C LYS A 244 -0.92 -20.35 -10.45
N ALA A 245 -1.17 -20.54 -11.74
CA ALA A 245 -2.41 -21.09 -12.23
C ALA A 245 -2.22 -21.89 -13.51
N THR A 246 -3.12 -22.83 -13.75
CA THR A 246 -3.26 -23.53 -15.03
C THR A 246 -4.68 -23.35 -15.56
N VAL A 247 -4.80 -23.23 -16.88
CA VAL A 247 -6.09 -23.11 -17.58
C VAL A 247 -6.16 -24.09 -18.73
N ARG A 248 -7.39 -24.49 -19.09
CA ARG A 248 -7.70 -25.26 -20.28
C ARG A 248 -8.40 -24.37 -21.31
N VAL A 249 -7.75 -24.14 -22.45
CA VAL A 249 -8.32 -23.40 -23.58
C VAL A 249 -8.49 -24.36 -24.75
N GLY A 250 -9.73 -24.72 -25.07
CA GLY A 250 -10.01 -25.83 -25.99
C GLY A 250 -9.52 -27.15 -25.40
N GLU A 251 -8.70 -27.89 -26.16
CA GLU A 251 -8.09 -29.14 -25.69
C GLU A 251 -6.73 -28.94 -24.99
N ALA A 252 -6.15 -27.73 -25.07
CA ALA A 252 -4.82 -27.44 -24.52
C ALA A 252 -4.90 -27.02 -23.05
N VAL A 253 -4.06 -27.62 -22.21
CA VAL A 253 -3.77 -27.12 -20.86
C VAL A 253 -2.50 -26.28 -20.94
N MET A 254 -2.54 -25.08 -20.37
CA MET A 254 -1.40 -24.16 -20.33
C MET A 254 -1.19 -23.58 -18.94
N ASP A 255 0.08 -23.35 -18.60
CA ASP A 255 0.47 -22.60 -17.42
C ASP A 255 0.30 -21.10 -17.68
N CYS A 256 -0.21 -20.39 -16.67
CA CYS A 256 -0.30 -18.94 -16.72
C CYS A 256 1.02 -18.30 -16.28
N GLU A 257 1.35 -17.15 -16.86
CA GLU A 257 2.39 -16.26 -16.33
C GLU A 257 2.07 -15.92 -14.87
N PRO A 258 3.01 -16.16 -13.94
CA PRO A 258 2.72 -16.10 -12.51
C PRO A 258 2.54 -14.65 -12.02
N ALA A 259 1.94 -14.54 -10.84
CA ALA A 259 1.84 -13.31 -10.07
C ALA A 259 2.48 -13.48 -8.69
N TRP A 260 2.44 -12.43 -7.88
CA TRP A 260 2.86 -12.42 -6.49
C TRP A 260 1.75 -11.88 -5.60
N VAL A 261 1.65 -12.37 -4.38
CA VAL A 261 0.76 -11.84 -3.35
C VAL A 261 1.56 -11.42 -2.12
N VAL A 262 1.18 -10.29 -1.54
CA VAL A 262 1.67 -9.79 -0.25
C VAL A 262 0.48 -9.67 0.70
N CYS A 263 0.60 -10.24 1.88
CA CYS A 263 -0.33 -10.10 3.00
C CYS A 263 0.32 -9.23 4.07
N CYS A 264 -0.19 -8.00 4.25
CA CYS A 264 0.42 -6.97 5.10
C CYS A 264 -0.60 -6.26 6.00
N GLY A 265 -0.16 -5.18 6.67
CA GLY A 265 -0.95 -4.42 7.62
C GLY A 265 -2.15 -3.69 6.99
N PRO A 266 -3.16 -3.30 7.81
CA PRO A 266 -4.27 -2.47 7.34
C PRO A 266 -3.80 -1.13 6.79
N LYS A 267 -4.62 -0.55 5.91
CA LYS A 267 -4.51 0.85 5.51
C LYS A 267 -5.54 1.64 6.31
N PHE A 268 -5.11 2.60 7.13
CA PHE A 268 -6.00 3.35 8.01
C PHE A 268 -6.59 4.61 7.37
N ALA A 269 -6.21 4.94 6.14
CA ALA A 269 -6.94 5.89 5.29
C ALA A 269 -7.17 5.31 3.88
N PRO A 270 -8.01 4.26 3.71
CA PRO A 270 -8.11 3.49 2.47
C PRO A 270 -8.35 4.32 1.20
N GLN A 271 -9.07 5.42 1.34
CA GLN A 271 -9.48 6.30 0.25
C GLN A 271 -8.43 7.37 -0.12
N ILE A 272 -7.31 7.44 0.58
CA ILE A 272 -6.21 8.38 0.33
C ILE A 272 -5.00 7.59 -0.17
N GLU A 273 -4.47 7.94 -1.33
CA GLU A 273 -3.28 7.31 -1.92
C GLU A 273 -2.00 8.06 -1.53
N PRO A 274 -0.86 7.38 -1.32
CA PRO A 274 0.42 8.04 -1.08
C PRO A 274 0.90 8.83 -2.30
N ILE A 275 1.63 9.92 -2.10
CA ILE A 275 2.14 10.78 -3.19
C ILE A 275 3.05 9.99 -4.14
N VAL A 276 3.96 9.22 -3.57
CA VAL A 276 4.78 8.24 -4.28
C VAL A 276 4.28 6.86 -3.88
N SER A 277 3.74 6.10 -4.84
CA SER A 277 3.20 4.76 -4.62
C SER A 277 4.18 3.67 -5.05
N LEU A 278 3.91 2.41 -4.66
CA LEU A 278 4.70 1.28 -5.17
C LEU A 278 4.63 1.16 -6.69
N TYR A 279 3.55 1.65 -7.32
CA TYR A 279 3.46 1.69 -8.79
C TYR A 279 4.51 2.64 -9.36
N ASP A 280 4.64 3.82 -8.77
CA ASP A 280 5.62 4.83 -9.19
C ASP A 280 7.05 4.33 -9.00
N ALA A 281 7.36 3.72 -7.86
CA ALA A 281 8.68 3.14 -7.60
C ALA A 281 9.01 1.96 -8.52
N ALA A 282 8.04 1.04 -8.74
CA ALA A 282 8.22 -0.09 -9.63
C ALA A 282 8.32 0.33 -11.12
N ARG A 283 7.66 1.44 -11.50
CA ARG A 283 7.71 1.96 -12.87
C ARG A 283 9.13 2.32 -13.29
N GLU A 284 9.95 2.85 -12.38
CA GLU A 284 11.36 3.12 -12.65
C GLU A 284 12.12 1.84 -13.04
N ALA A 285 11.88 0.74 -12.34
CA ALA A 285 12.44 -0.56 -12.70
C ALA A 285 11.90 -1.08 -14.05
N MET A 286 10.62 -0.84 -14.36
CA MET A 286 10.02 -1.23 -15.64
C MET A 286 10.60 -0.45 -16.82
N ILE A 287 10.97 0.81 -16.61
CA ILE A 287 11.69 1.62 -17.59
C ILE A 287 13.11 1.10 -17.74
N ALA A 288 13.82 0.87 -16.63
CA ALA A 288 15.20 0.38 -16.65
C ALA A 288 15.35 -1.00 -17.32
N THR A 289 14.35 -1.87 -17.19
CA THR A 289 14.31 -3.18 -17.87
C THR A 289 13.86 -3.10 -19.32
N GLY A 290 13.29 -1.97 -19.77
CA GLY A 290 12.76 -1.79 -21.11
C GLY A 290 11.34 -2.31 -21.33
N HIS A 291 10.61 -2.71 -20.27
CA HIS A 291 9.19 -3.08 -20.39
C HIS A 291 8.29 -1.87 -20.63
N LEU A 292 8.63 -0.73 -20.02
CA LEU A 292 7.92 0.52 -20.20
C LEU A 292 8.88 1.56 -20.77
N GLN A 293 8.31 2.54 -21.47
CA GLN A 293 9.06 3.71 -21.94
C GLN A 293 8.88 4.85 -20.94
N VAL A 294 9.88 5.74 -20.87
CA VAL A 294 9.70 7.05 -20.24
C VAL A 294 8.53 7.73 -20.95
N PRO A 295 7.54 8.28 -20.22
CA PRO A 295 6.43 8.98 -20.84
C PRO A 295 6.92 10.09 -21.78
N GLY A 296 6.50 10.03 -23.04
CA GLY A 296 6.75 11.06 -24.05
C GLY A 296 5.52 11.22 -24.95
N GLY A 297 5.31 12.43 -25.48
CA GLY A 297 4.13 12.75 -26.30
C GLY A 297 2.97 13.36 -25.50
N ALA A 298 1.75 13.18 -26.00
CA ALA A 298 0.53 13.78 -25.46
C ALA A 298 0.04 13.05 -24.19
N LEU A 299 0.58 13.42 -23.03
CA LEU A 299 0.20 12.88 -21.72
C LEU A 299 -1.28 13.09 -21.42
N SER A 300 -1.89 12.19 -20.65
CA SER A 300 -3.27 12.36 -20.16
C SER A 300 -3.26 13.14 -18.84
N PHE A 301 -4.00 14.25 -18.75
CA PHE A 301 -4.17 14.94 -17.47
C PHE A 301 -4.78 14.01 -16.44
N ARG A 302 -5.85 13.28 -16.79
CA ARG A 302 -6.59 12.39 -15.88
C ARG A 302 -5.74 11.23 -15.39
N ARG A 303 -5.00 10.55 -16.27
CA ARG A 303 -4.27 9.33 -15.92
C ARG A 303 -2.90 9.62 -15.32
N ASP A 304 -2.18 10.60 -15.87
CA ASP A 304 -0.76 10.79 -15.59
C ASP A 304 -0.52 11.93 -14.60
N VAL A 305 -1.24 13.05 -14.71
CA VAL A 305 -1.02 14.26 -13.89
C VAL A 305 -1.89 14.30 -12.63
N LEU A 306 -3.20 14.13 -12.78
CA LEU A 306 -4.20 14.24 -11.72
C LEU A 306 -3.88 13.36 -10.50
N PRO A 307 -3.39 12.11 -10.63
CA PRO A 307 -3.04 11.31 -9.46
C PRO A 307 -2.01 12.01 -8.59
N ILE A 308 -0.95 12.60 -9.18
CA ILE A 308 0.12 13.29 -8.44
C ILE A 308 -0.45 14.49 -7.69
N LEU A 309 -1.20 15.35 -8.37
CA LEU A 309 -1.80 16.56 -7.77
C LEU A 309 -2.80 16.21 -6.67
N ARG A 310 -3.71 15.27 -6.95
CA ARG A 310 -4.73 14.82 -6.01
C ARG A 310 -4.11 14.21 -4.76
N ARG A 311 -3.14 13.30 -4.91
CA ARG A 311 -2.45 12.66 -3.78
C ARG A 311 -1.80 13.70 -2.87
N SER A 312 -1.12 14.69 -3.46
CA SER A 312 -0.50 15.79 -2.71
C SER A 312 -1.54 16.65 -1.97
N GLY A 313 -2.64 17.01 -2.63
CA GLY A 313 -3.73 17.76 -2.00
C GLY A 313 -4.43 16.98 -0.87
N MET A 314 -4.61 15.67 -1.03
CA MET A 314 -5.27 14.81 -0.04
C MET A 314 -4.47 14.59 1.25
N MET A 315 -3.15 14.83 1.25
CA MET A 315 -2.35 14.68 2.47
C MET A 315 -2.80 15.61 3.60
N GLN A 316 -3.50 16.71 3.27
CA GLN A 316 -4.06 17.62 4.28
C GLN A 316 -5.00 16.98 5.29
N TRP A 317 -5.60 15.84 4.94
CA TRP A 317 -6.54 15.12 5.78
C TRP A 317 -5.88 14.16 6.77
N VAL A 318 -4.58 13.93 6.60
CA VAL A 318 -3.80 12.92 7.33
C VAL A 318 -2.47 13.44 7.88
N ALA A 319 -2.08 14.67 7.53
CA ALA A 319 -0.89 15.34 8.03
C ALA A 319 -1.11 16.86 8.15
N GLN A 320 -0.79 17.42 9.32
CA GLN A 320 -0.97 18.85 9.57
C GLN A 320 -0.03 19.72 8.72
N ALA A 321 1.20 19.25 8.46
CA ALA A 321 2.16 19.94 7.59
C ALA A 321 1.57 20.25 6.20
N SER A 322 0.85 19.29 5.62
CA SER A 322 0.16 19.47 4.33
C SER A 322 -1.11 20.31 4.46
N PHE A 323 -1.85 20.22 5.57
CA PHE A 323 -3.05 21.04 5.80
C PHE A 323 -2.74 22.55 5.87
N LEU A 324 -1.56 22.90 6.36
CA LEU A 324 -1.07 24.27 6.40
C LEU A 324 -0.30 24.68 5.13
N GLY A 325 -0.32 23.84 4.08
CA GLY A 325 0.51 24.00 2.88
C GLY A 325 0.32 25.33 2.15
N LYS A 326 -0.88 25.91 2.15
CA LYS A 326 -1.11 27.25 1.57
C LYS A 326 -0.29 28.33 2.26
N ALA A 327 -0.16 28.27 3.59
CA ALA A 327 0.63 29.23 4.35
C ALA A 327 2.14 29.03 4.16
N TRP A 328 2.58 27.78 3.99
CA TRP A 328 4.01 27.44 3.85
C TRP A 328 4.53 27.61 2.42
N HIS A 329 3.74 27.28 1.41
CA HIS A 329 4.21 27.17 0.02
C HIS A 329 3.57 28.20 -0.93
N ASP A 330 2.69 29.06 -0.43
CA ASP A 330 1.85 29.95 -1.26
C ASP A 330 1.13 29.17 -2.38
N LEU A 331 0.74 27.92 -2.12
CA LEU A 331 0.10 27.05 -3.08
C LEU A 331 -1.41 27.04 -2.86
N ASP A 332 -2.19 27.16 -3.94
CA ASP A 332 -3.63 26.93 -3.86
C ASP A 332 -3.94 25.46 -3.53
N ASP A 333 -5.12 25.22 -2.97
CA ASP A 333 -5.50 23.93 -2.45
C ASP A 333 -5.65 22.90 -3.59
N LEU A 334 -4.70 21.97 -3.69
CA LEU A 334 -4.73 20.88 -4.67
C LEU A 334 -5.83 19.83 -4.38
N SER A 335 -6.60 20.00 -3.29
CA SER A 335 -7.84 19.27 -3.01
C SER A 335 -9.11 20.01 -3.43
N ASP A 336 -9.00 21.22 -3.98
CA ASP A 336 -10.14 21.97 -4.48
C ASP A 336 -10.39 21.58 -5.96
N PRO A 337 -11.59 21.05 -6.30
CA PRO A 337 -11.99 20.82 -7.67
C PRO A 337 -11.77 22.00 -8.62
N ALA A 338 -12.04 23.24 -8.18
CA ALA A 338 -11.90 24.43 -9.02
C ALA A 338 -10.43 24.70 -9.37
N VAL A 339 -9.52 24.51 -8.40
CA VAL A 339 -8.08 24.61 -8.62
C VAL A 339 -7.62 23.55 -9.62
N ILE A 340 -8.08 22.30 -9.47
CA ILE A 340 -7.72 21.22 -10.38
C ILE A 340 -8.25 21.46 -11.80
N THR A 341 -9.47 21.96 -11.97
CA THR A 341 -10.00 22.34 -13.28
C THR A 341 -9.15 23.43 -13.93
N ALA A 342 -8.76 24.47 -13.19
CA ALA A 342 -7.90 25.53 -13.72
C ALA A 342 -6.50 24.99 -14.11
N LEU A 343 -5.97 24.04 -13.35
CA LEU A 343 -4.69 23.38 -13.62
C LEU A 343 -4.73 22.38 -14.78
N ALA A 344 -5.92 21.94 -15.20
CA ALA A 344 -6.11 21.07 -16.35
C ALA A 344 -6.07 21.82 -17.68
N GLU A 345 -6.24 23.15 -17.68
CA GLU A 345 -6.10 23.95 -18.89
C GLU A 345 -4.64 23.91 -19.39
N SER A 346 -4.41 23.46 -20.64
CA SER A 346 -3.06 23.32 -21.21
C SER A 346 -2.52 24.61 -21.83
N GLY A 347 -3.41 25.57 -22.13
CA GLY A 347 -3.07 26.84 -22.78
C GLY A 347 -2.11 27.74 -21.98
N PRO A 348 -1.55 28.78 -22.62
CA PRO A 348 -0.57 29.68 -22.01
C PRO A 348 -1.12 30.47 -20.81
N GLY A 349 -2.43 30.72 -20.75
CA GLY A 349 -3.06 31.44 -19.63
C GLY A 349 -2.93 30.73 -18.27
N ALA A 350 -2.91 29.40 -18.26
CA ALA A 350 -2.76 28.60 -17.04
C ALA A 350 -1.29 28.23 -16.74
N ARG A 351 -0.36 28.51 -17.66
CA ARG A 351 1.05 28.07 -17.56
C ARG A 351 1.73 28.53 -16.27
N ALA A 352 1.58 29.79 -15.89
CA ALA A 352 2.18 30.33 -14.67
C ALA A 352 1.69 29.60 -13.41
N ALA A 353 0.41 29.23 -13.35
CA ALA A 353 -0.13 28.45 -12.23
C ALA A 353 0.46 27.04 -12.18
N ARG A 354 0.62 26.38 -13.34
CA ARG A 354 1.23 25.04 -13.42
C ARG A 354 2.72 25.06 -13.06
N GLU A 355 3.47 26.06 -13.54
CA GLU A 355 4.89 26.26 -13.20
C GLU A 355 5.07 26.55 -11.70
N LYS A 356 4.16 27.33 -11.09
CA LYS A 356 4.15 27.56 -9.63
C LYS A 356 3.99 26.26 -8.84
N VAL A 357 3.08 25.39 -9.27
CA VAL A 357 2.88 24.07 -8.64
C VAL A 357 4.11 23.19 -8.81
N LEU A 358 4.69 23.10 -10.01
CA LEU A 358 5.91 22.32 -10.25
C LEU A 358 7.05 22.78 -9.35
N ALA A 359 7.29 24.09 -9.24
CA ALA A 359 8.36 24.66 -8.43
C ALA A 359 8.22 24.39 -6.91
N ALA A 360 7.00 24.08 -6.44
CA ALA A 360 6.76 23.70 -5.05
C ALA A 360 7.22 22.26 -4.74
N PHE A 361 7.34 21.39 -5.75
CA PHE A 361 7.88 20.04 -5.55
C PHE A 361 9.41 20.04 -5.54
N ARG A 362 9.97 19.16 -4.74
CA ARG A 362 11.41 18.89 -4.69
C ARG A 362 11.85 18.16 -5.95
N GLU A 363 12.86 18.70 -6.64
CA GLU A 363 13.41 18.03 -7.82
C GLU A 363 14.13 16.73 -7.43
N PRO A 364 13.91 15.61 -8.14
CA PRO A 364 14.66 14.38 -7.92
C PRO A 364 16.12 14.55 -8.39
N GLY A 365 17.05 13.87 -7.72
CA GLY A 365 18.47 13.86 -8.11
C GLY A 365 19.42 14.31 -7.01
N GLY A 366 18.91 15.01 -5.98
CA GLY A 366 19.65 15.32 -4.76
C GLY A 366 20.20 16.75 -4.66
N ASP A 367 20.12 17.55 -5.72
CA ASP A 367 20.55 18.95 -5.65
C ASP A 367 19.54 19.85 -4.91
N ASP A 368 18.25 19.49 -4.92
CA ASP A 368 17.19 20.21 -4.23
C ASP A 368 16.97 19.68 -2.81
N VAL A 369 17.53 20.40 -1.83
CA VAL A 369 17.50 20.04 -0.41
C VAL A 369 16.53 20.88 0.43
N ARG A 370 15.62 21.63 -0.21
CA ARG A 370 14.63 22.46 0.48
C ARG A 370 13.78 21.61 1.43
N SER A 371 13.82 21.91 2.72
CA SER A 371 13.05 21.19 3.75
C SER A 371 11.55 21.51 3.72
N ASP A 372 11.20 22.66 3.16
CA ASP A 372 9.83 23.16 2.98
C ASP A 372 9.28 22.86 1.56
N ALA A 373 9.96 22.10 0.71
CA ALA A 373 9.39 21.66 -0.56
C ALA A 373 8.44 20.46 -0.38
N LEU A 374 7.51 20.28 -1.32
CA LEU A 374 6.64 19.11 -1.38
C LEU A 374 7.39 17.87 -1.90
N PRO A 375 7.10 16.68 -1.36
CA PRO A 375 6.33 16.44 -0.15
C PRO A 375 7.08 16.85 1.12
N PRO A 376 6.38 17.35 2.18
CA PRO A 376 6.97 17.65 3.48
C PRO A 376 7.16 16.36 4.30
N MET A 377 7.89 15.40 3.71
CA MET A 377 8.02 14.03 4.19
C MET A 377 9.49 13.61 4.22
N LEU A 378 9.84 12.71 5.14
CA LEU A 378 11.20 12.19 5.28
C LEU A 378 11.60 11.30 4.11
N GLY A 379 12.89 11.32 3.78
CA GLY A 379 13.52 10.53 2.73
C GLY A 379 14.33 9.35 3.26
N ASP A 380 14.83 8.51 2.33
CA ASP A 380 15.63 7.32 2.64
C ASP A 380 16.91 7.65 3.45
N GLY A 381 17.48 8.84 3.22
CA GLY A 381 18.71 9.32 3.83
C GLY A 381 18.57 9.96 5.20
N VAL A 382 17.40 9.83 5.87
CA VAL A 382 17.12 10.52 7.15
C VAL A 382 18.16 10.26 8.25
N ASN A 383 18.82 9.09 8.23
CA ASN A 383 19.84 8.73 9.23
C ASN A 383 21.12 9.57 9.11
N PHE A 384 21.29 10.33 8.02
CA PHE A 384 22.50 11.07 7.70
C PHE A 384 22.19 12.57 7.63
N PRO A 385 22.53 13.34 8.68
CA PRO A 385 22.37 14.79 8.66
C PRO A 385 23.04 15.42 7.43
N GLY A 386 22.30 16.24 6.70
CA GLY A 386 22.76 16.87 5.47
C GLY A 386 22.74 15.97 4.23
N SER A 387 22.21 14.74 4.31
CA SER A 387 22.01 13.93 3.12
C SER A 387 21.04 14.62 2.15
N PRO A 388 21.38 14.70 0.85
CA PRO A 388 20.45 15.18 -0.18
C PRO A 388 19.19 14.30 -0.32
N THR A 389 19.22 13.08 0.21
CA THR A 389 18.07 12.16 0.23
C THR A 389 17.37 12.11 1.59
N GLY A 390 17.64 13.07 2.48
CA GLY A 390 16.99 13.19 3.78
C GLY A 390 15.49 13.51 3.70
N TRP A 391 15.02 13.95 2.52
CA TRP A 391 13.62 14.29 2.24
C TRP A 391 13.09 13.47 1.06
N LEU A 392 11.80 13.14 1.09
CA LEU A 392 11.15 12.42 -0.01
C LEU A 392 11.09 13.29 -1.27
N THR A 393 11.45 12.76 -2.43
CA THR A 393 11.20 13.41 -3.72
C THR A 393 10.10 12.68 -4.49
N LEU A 394 9.56 13.32 -5.53
CA LEU A 394 8.93 12.56 -6.60
C LEU A 394 9.93 11.60 -7.25
N THR A 395 9.44 10.59 -7.96
CA THR A 395 10.28 9.78 -8.85
C THR A 395 10.70 10.59 -10.09
N PRO A 396 11.81 10.24 -10.77
CA PRO A 396 12.22 10.86 -12.03
C PRO A 396 11.09 10.88 -13.08
N THR A 397 10.29 9.81 -13.16
CA THR A 397 9.17 9.74 -14.10
C THR A 397 8.02 10.66 -13.70
N GLN A 398 7.65 10.71 -12.41
CA GLN A 398 6.61 11.65 -11.93
C GLN A 398 7.03 13.11 -12.18
N HIS A 399 8.29 13.45 -11.91
CA HIS A 399 8.81 14.79 -12.19
C HIS A 399 8.80 15.12 -13.69
N THR A 400 9.15 14.15 -14.54
CA THR A 400 9.07 14.29 -16.01
C THR A 400 7.63 14.59 -16.46
N ILE A 401 6.64 13.88 -15.91
CA ILE A 401 5.22 14.09 -16.19
C ILE A 401 4.79 15.51 -15.76
N LEU A 402 5.13 15.94 -14.54
CA LEU A 402 4.78 17.28 -14.08
C LEU A 402 5.50 18.38 -14.88
N SER A 403 6.73 18.14 -15.32
CA SER A 403 7.48 19.07 -16.17
C SER A 403 6.81 19.28 -17.53
N ALA A 404 6.35 18.20 -18.16
CA ALA A 404 5.59 18.27 -19.40
C ALA A 404 4.22 18.95 -19.21
N TRP A 405 3.52 18.60 -18.13
CA TRP A 405 2.28 19.26 -17.74
C TRP A 405 2.46 20.78 -17.54
N ALA A 406 3.50 21.21 -16.82
CA ALA A 406 3.79 22.61 -16.59
C ALA A 406 3.96 23.38 -17.92
N ARG A 407 4.66 22.80 -18.90
CA ARG A 407 4.83 23.38 -20.24
C ARG A 407 3.55 23.39 -21.09
N GLY A 408 2.54 22.60 -20.73
CA GLY A 408 1.31 22.44 -21.52
C GLY A 408 1.34 21.26 -22.49
N ASP A 409 2.33 20.36 -22.36
CA ASP A 409 2.54 19.21 -23.24
C ASP A 409 1.66 18.01 -22.81
N PHE A 410 0.34 18.23 -22.73
CA PHE A 410 -0.63 17.22 -22.29
C PHE A 410 -2.02 17.48 -22.88
N VAL A 411 -2.86 16.44 -22.87
CA VAL A 411 -4.28 16.50 -23.22
C VAL A 411 -5.10 16.72 -21.96
N ASN A 412 -5.92 17.77 -21.98
CA ASN A 412 -6.94 17.97 -20.95
C ASN A 412 -8.10 16.98 -21.18
N ASP A 413 -8.00 15.80 -20.55
CA ASP A 413 -9.04 14.78 -20.49
C ASP A 413 -9.62 14.61 -19.08
N LEU A 414 -9.61 15.70 -18.29
CA LEU A 414 -10.17 15.72 -16.94
C LEU A 414 -11.64 15.30 -16.95
N ASP A 415 -12.42 15.88 -17.85
CA ASP A 415 -13.83 15.55 -18.08
C ASP A 415 -13.96 14.77 -19.39
N ASP A 416 -14.14 13.46 -19.24
CA ASP A 416 -14.33 12.51 -20.32
C ASP A 416 -15.50 11.59 -19.95
N PRO A 417 -16.63 11.63 -20.68
CA PRO A 417 -17.82 10.87 -20.31
C PRO A 417 -17.60 9.36 -20.20
N ALA A 418 -16.72 8.78 -21.03
CA ALA A 418 -16.43 7.35 -20.99
C ALA A 418 -15.62 6.99 -19.75
N ALA A 419 -14.62 7.79 -19.41
CA ALA A 419 -13.80 7.60 -18.22
C ALA A 419 -14.55 7.96 -16.92
N ASP A 420 -15.51 8.89 -16.93
CA ASP A 420 -16.38 9.23 -15.80
C ASP A 420 -17.42 8.12 -15.48
N ALA A 421 -17.77 7.32 -16.49
CA ALA A 421 -18.66 6.17 -16.32
C ALA A 421 -17.98 4.97 -15.63
N VAL A 422 -16.65 4.94 -15.53
CA VAL A 422 -15.91 3.83 -14.92
C VAL A 422 -16.13 3.79 -13.40
N ARG A 423 -16.76 2.71 -12.93
CA ARG A 423 -17.01 2.43 -11.50
C ARG A 423 -16.41 1.11 -11.05
N GLN A 424 -16.23 0.17 -11.96
CA GLN A 424 -15.67 -1.16 -11.72
C GLN A 424 -14.77 -1.58 -12.89
N ILE A 425 -13.98 -2.63 -12.69
CA ILE A 425 -13.02 -3.11 -13.69
C ILE A 425 -13.66 -3.49 -15.02
N ASP A 426 -14.92 -3.95 -15.01
CA ASP A 426 -15.64 -4.33 -16.22
C ASP A 426 -16.08 -3.14 -17.08
N ASP A 427 -16.05 -1.92 -16.55
CA ASP A 427 -16.31 -0.69 -17.32
C ASP A 427 -15.06 -0.23 -18.08
N ILE A 428 -13.88 -0.74 -17.74
CA ILE A 428 -12.61 -0.41 -18.40
C ILE A 428 -12.49 -1.23 -19.69
N PRO A 429 -12.00 -0.64 -20.82
CA PRO A 429 -11.71 -1.40 -22.04
C PRO A 429 -10.86 -2.64 -21.76
N LEU A 430 -11.23 -3.78 -22.34
CA LEU A 430 -10.63 -5.09 -22.05
C LEU A 430 -9.09 -5.08 -22.15
N SER A 431 -8.54 -4.38 -23.14
CA SER A 431 -7.09 -4.27 -23.34
C SER A 431 -6.35 -3.53 -22.21
N GLN A 432 -7.03 -2.72 -21.41
CA GLN A 432 -6.45 -1.95 -20.31
C GLN A 432 -6.62 -2.62 -18.94
N ARG A 433 -7.59 -3.52 -18.78
CA ARG A 433 -7.91 -4.14 -17.48
C ARG A 433 -6.72 -4.78 -16.77
N PRO A 434 -5.80 -5.50 -17.45
CA PRO A 434 -4.66 -6.12 -16.77
C PRO A 434 -3.70 -5.12 -16.10
N GLU A 435 -3.37 -4.03 -16.79
CA GLU A 435 -2.55 -2.95 -16.22
C GLU A 435 -3.32 -2.20 -15.14
N ALA A 436 -4.61 -1.91 -15.36
CA ALA A 436 -5.45 -1.24 -14.37
C ALA A 436 -5.52 -2.02 -13.04
N LEU A 437 -5.63 -3.34 -13.07
CA LEU A 437 -5.61 -4.18 -11.86
C LEU A 437 -4.26 -4.07 -11.13
N THR A 438 -3.15 -4.16 -11.86
CA THR A 438 -1.80 -4.08 -11.28
C THR A 438 -1.53 -2.71 -10.69
N ARG A 439 -1.92 -1.66 -11.42
CA ARG A 439 -1.80 -0.28 -10.97
C ARG A 439 -2.67 -0.02 -9.75
N ALA A 440 -3.93 -0.45 -9.74
CA ALA A 440 -4.83 -0.25 -8.59
C ALA A 440 -4.30 -0.91 -7.30
N ALA A 441 -3.70 -2.10 -7.41
CA ALA A 441 -3.10 -2.79 -6.27
C ALA A 441 -1.87 -2.02 -5.72
N LEU A 442 -1.03 -1.47 -6.60
CA LEU A 442 0.22 -0.80 -6.25
C LEU A 442 0.05 0.68 -5.86
N ASP A 443 -0.89 1.40 -6.49
CA ASP A 443 -1.23 2.81 -6.20
C ASP A 443 -1.72 2.98 -4.75
N ALA A 444 -2.27 1.92 -4.15
CA ALA A 444 -2.74 1.92 -2.78
C ALA A 444 -1.65 1.76 -1.71
N CYS A 445 -0.39 1.54 -2.10
CA CYS A 445 0.74 1.18 -1.23
C CYS A 445 1.88 2.19 -1.31
N SER A 446 2.66 2.34 -0.25
CA SER A 446 3.72 3.36 -0.14
C SER A 446 4.94 3.07 -1.01
N GLY A 447 5.31 3.98 -1.92
CA GLY A 447 6.49 3.86 -2.78
C GLY A 447 7.76 4.53 -2.27
N GLY A 448 7.70 5.11 -1.09
CA GLY A 448 8.82 5.82 -0.48
C GLY A 448 8.35 6.78 0.63
N ALA A 449 9.23 7.20 1.52
CA ALA A 449 10.60 6.70 1.66
C ALA A 449 10.65 5.25 2.16
N PHE A 450 11.79 4.58 2.00
CA PHE A 450 12.00 3.21 2.43
C PHE A 450 12.82 3.17 3.72
N HIS A 451 12.15 3.29 4.88
CA HIS A 451 12.76 3.18 6.22
C HIS A 451 11.92 2.39 7.26
N PRO A 452 11.59 1.11 7.04
CA PRO A 452 11.69 0.37 5.78
C PRO A 452 10.55 0.69 4.79
N GLY A 453 9.50 1.38 5.21
CA GLY A 453 8.26 1.56 4.45
C GLY A 453 7.09 0.95 5.21
N VAL A 454 5.96 0.69 4.52
CA VAL A 454 4.75 0.16 5.17
C VAL A 454 4.48 -1.29 4.76
N GLU A 455 4.29 -1.56 3.47
CA GLU A 455 3.94 -2.91 2.99
C GLU A 455 5.16 -3.77 2.64
N ILE A 456 6.02 -3.21 1.78
CA ILE A 456 7.31 -3.77 1.33
C ILE A 456 8.31 -2.61 1.19
N THR A 457 9.53 -2.87 0.69
CA THR A 457 10.62 -1.88 0.69
C THR A 457 11.36 -1.77 -0.64
N TRP A 458 12.51 -1.08 -0.61
CA TRP A 458 13.33 -0.61 -1.72
C TRP A 458 13.69 -1.63 -2.83
N PRO A 459 13.75 -2.97 -2.65
CA PRO A 459 13.97 -3.87 -3.78
C PRO A 459 12.95 -3.69 -4.91
N ILE A 460 11.75 -3.18 -4.62
CA ILE A 460 10.71 -2.90 -5.61
C ILE A 460 11.16 -1.96 -6.74
N ARG A 461 12.11 -1.04 -6.48
CA ARG A 461 12.65 -0.10 -7.48
C ARG A 461 13.83 -0.65 -8.28
N HIS A 462 14.20 -1.92 -8.11
CA HIS A 462 15.34 -2.51 -8.81
C HIS A 462 14.94 -3.46 -9.93
N ALA A 463 15.58 -3.32 -11.09
CA ALA A 463 15.39 -4.19 -12.25
C ALA A 463 15.62 -5.68 -11.92
N ALA A 464 16.59 -5.99 -11.05
CA ALA A 464 16.95 -7.35 -10.66
C ALA A 464 15.84 -8.11 -9.91
N LEU A 465 14.82 -7.42 -9.41
CA LEU A 465 13.65 -8.04 -8.81
C LEU A 465 12.75 -8.74 -9.86
N TYR A 466 12.77 -8.25 -11.09
CA TYR A 466 11.80 -8.60 -12.13
C TYR A 466 12.42 -9.47 -13.22
N ARG A 467 11.57 -10.24 -13.90
CA ARG A 467 11.90 -10.90 -15.16
C ARG A 467 12.11 -9.83 -16.24
N THR A 468 12.97 -10.12 -17.21
CA THR A 468 13.30 -9.21 -18.31
C THR A 468 12.35 -9.37 -19.52
N PRO A 469 12.33 -8.41 -20.47
CA PRO A 469 11.52 -8.54 -21.70
C PRO A 469 11.87 -9.75 -22.56
N LYS A 470 13.05 -10.34 -22.36
CA LYS A 470 13.48 -11.59 -23.00
C LYS A 470 12.78 -12.83 -22.44
N GLU A 471 12.35 -12.75 -21.18
CA GLU A 471 11.67 -13.84 -20.48
C GLU A 471 10.16 -13.72 -20.54
N THR A 472 9.62 -12.50 -20.57
CA THR A 472 8.18 -12.24 -20.69
C THR A 472 7.95 -10.82 -21.24
N PRO A 473 6.97 -10.60 -22.14
CA PRO A 473 6.63 -9.24 -22.59
C PRO A 473 5.80 -8.47 -21.56
N LEU A 474 5.32 -9.13 -20.49
CA LEU A 474 4.42 -8.53 -19.52
C LEU A 474 5.20 -7.82 -18.40
N PRO A 475 4.89 -6.54 -18.10
CA PRO A 475 5.58 -5.80 -17.05
C PRO A 475 5.20 -6.32 -15.64
N PHE A 476 6.00 -5.91 -14.66
CA PHE A 476 5.81 -6.14 -13.22
C PHE A 476 5.85 -7.62 -12.77
N ARG A 477 6.45 -8.50 -13.58
CA ARG A 477 6.60 -9.92 -13.24
C ARG A 477 7.83 -10.14 -12.37
N ILE A 478 7.62 -10.42 -11.09
CA ILE A 478 8.70 -10.77 -10.16
C ILE A 478 9.39 -12.06 -10.63
N ALA A 479 10.72 -12.07 -10.62
CA ALA A 479 11.50 -13.27 -10.91
C ALA A 479 11.40 -14.25 -9.74
N ILE A 480 11.02 -15.50 -10.01
CA ILE A 480 10.86 -16.54 -9.00
C ILE A 480 12.19 -17.27 -8.79
N SER A 481 12.66 -17.30 -7.54
CA SER A 481 13.89 -18.00 -7.16
C SER A 481 13.74 -19.50 -7.25
N THR A 482 14.84 -20.16 -7.61
CA THR A 482 14.97 -21.63 -7.68
C THR A 482 15.79 -22.20 -6.52
N ARG A 483 16.16 -21.36 -5.55
CA ARG A 483 16.92 -21.81 -4.37
C ARG A 483 16.11 -22.82 -3.56
N LYS A 484 16.82 -23.76 -2.92
CA LYS A 484 16.19 -24.90 -2.21
C LYS A 484 15.62 -24.52 -0.84
N SER A 485 16.21 -23.53 -0.19
CA SER A 485 15.85 -23.08 1.16
C SER A 485 15.11 -21.75 1.08
N LEU A 486 14.07 -21.57 1.90
CA LEU A 486 13.42 -20.27 2.09
C LEU A 486 14.34 -19.27 2.79
N ILE A 487 15.35 -19.74 3.52
CA ILE A 487 16.36 -18.87 4.13
C ILE A 487 17.54 -18.72 3.21
N GLN A 488 17.87 -17.47 2.89
CA GLN A 488 19.07 -17.09 2.17
C GLN A 488 20.14 -16.65 3.16
N ASP A 489 21.34 -17.23 3.03
CA ASP A 489 22.50 -16.87 3.85
C ASP A 489 23.38 -15.90 3.06
N VAL A 490 23.53 -14.67 3.54
CA VAL A 490 24.47 -13.69 2.97
C VAL A 490 25.65 -13.37 3.88
N GLY A 491 25.91 -14.23 4.86
CA GLY A 491 27.00 -14.11 5.82
C GLY A 491 26.57 -13.47 7.13
N LEU A 492 27.52 -12.94 7.90
CA LEU A 492 27.27 -12.42 9.24
C LEU A 492 26.46 -11.11 9.26
N GLN A 493 26.53 -10.33 8.19
CA GLN A 493 25.83 -9.06 8.05
C GLN A 493 25.36 -8.86 6.61
N LEU A 494 24.16 -8.32 6.45
CA LEU A 494 23.71 -7.76 5.19
C LEU A 494 24.35 -6.39 5.00
N ASN A 495 24.85 -6.09 3.80
CA ASN A 495 25.55 -4.85 3.47
C ASN A 495 25.30 -4.45 2.00
N PRO A 496 25.71 -3.23 1.59
CA PRO A 496 25.51 -2.73 0.23
C PRO A 496 26.15 -3.57 -0.89
N ARG A 497 27.07 -4.49 -0.58
CA ARG A 497 27.71 -5.36 -1.58
C ARG A 497 26.98 -6.69 -1.74
N ASN A 498 26.76 -7.42 -0.64
CA ASN A 498 26.18 -8.76 -0.71
C ASN A 498 24.68 -8.74 -1.05
N VAL A 499 23.98 -7.62 -0.84
CA VAL A 499 22.58 -7.49 -1.24
C VAL A 499 22.37 -7.60 -2.76
N PHE A 500 23.37 -7.17 -3.54
CA PHE A 500 23.35 -7.23 -5.01
C PHE A 500 24.16 -8.40 -5.58
N SER A 501 25.16 -8.89 -4.84
CA SER A 501 26.06 -9.96 -5.33
C SER A 501 25.80 -11.34 -4.73
N GLY A 502 24.97 -11.43 -3.68
CA GLY A 502 24.77 -12.65 -2.92
C GLY A 502 25.98 -13.06 -2.09
N HIS A 503 25.98 -14.30 -1.61
CA HIS A 503 27.10 -14.85 -0.85
C HIS A 503 28.17 -15.43 -1.78
N PRO A 504 29.45 -15.03 -1.66
CA PRO A 504 30.50 -15.43 -2.61
C PRO A 504 30.76 -16.95 -2.65
N PHE A 505 30.47 -17.65 -1.55
CA PHE A 505 30.63 -19.10 -1.42
C PHE A 505 29.32 -19.90 -1.48
N ARG A 506 28.18 -19.24 -1.75
CA ARG A 506 26.86 -19.88 -1.96
C ARG A 506 26.15 -19.20 -3.13
N ARG A 507 26.74 -19.33 -4.31
CA ARG A 507 26.24 -18.63 -5.52
C ARG A 507 24.85 -19.12 -5.93
N GLU A 508 24.52 -20.35 -5.60
CA GLU A 508 23.23 -21.00 -5.83
C GLU A 508 22.07 -20.32 -5.07
N ASP A 509 22.36 -19.60 -3.98
CA ASP A 509 21.34 -18.87 -3.22
C ASP A 509 20.93 -17.54 -3.90
N GLY A 510 21.71 -17.07 -4.89
CA GLY A 510 21.46 -15.85 -5.64
C GLY A 510 21.65 -14.56 -4.83
N ALA A 511 21.25 -13.43 -5.42
CA ALA A 511 21.28 -12.12 -4.78
C ALA A 511 19.97 -11.84 -4.02
N PRO A 512 20.01 -11.19 -2.84
CA PRO A 512 18.81 -10.83 -2.09
C PRO A 512 17.81 -9.90 -2.79
N VAL A 513 18.28 -9.01 -3.66
CA VAL A 513 17.42 -8.08 -4.40
C VAL A 513 16.51 -8.79 -5.42
N GLY A 514 16.85 -10.01 -5.83
CA GLY A 514 16.06 -10.86 -6.72
C GLY A 514 16.94 -11.88 -7.47
N PRO A 515 16.38 -13.01 -7.97
CA PRO A 515 14.98 -13.50 -7.87
C PRO A 515 14.50 -13.83 -6.45
N GLN A 516 13.17 -13.89 -6.25
CA GLN A 516 12.52 -13.99 -4.93
C GLN A 516 11.90 -15.37 -4.68
N ALA A 517 12.05 -15.89 -3.46
CA ALA A 517 11.31 -17.04 -2.93
C ALA A 517 10.14 -16.56 -2.04
N PRO A 518 9.18 -17.44 -1.67
CA PRO A 518 8.14 -17.09 -0.70
C PRO A 518 8.71 -16.47 0.57
N GLY A 519 8.12 -15.35 0.99
CA GLY A 519 8.51 -14.57 2.16
C GLY A 519 9.64 -13.58 1.93
N ASP A 520 10.19 -13.44 0.72
CA ASP A 520 11.32 -12.55 0.48
C ASP A 520 10.96 -11.07 0.31
N LEU A 521 9.73 -10.72 -0.07
CA LEU A 521 9.37 -9.31 -0.20
C LEU A 521 9.09 -8.64 1.14
N THR A 522 8.57 -9.40 2.11
CA THR A 522 8.21 -8.88 3.44
C THR A 522 9.30 -9.07 4.48
N ARG A 523 10.31 -9.90 4.23
CA ARG A 523 11.39 -10.20 5.20
C ARG A 523 12.16 -8.99 5.72
N TRP A 524 12.22 -7.93 4.92
CA TRP A 524 12.92 -6.69 5.21
C TRP A 524 12.21 -5.83 6.26
N MET A 525 10.90 -6.01 6.39
CA MET A 525 10.04 -5.16 7.21
C MET A 525 10.27 -5.41 8.70
N GLY A 526 9.70 -4.53 9.54
CA GLY A 526 9.73 -4.71 10.98
C GLY A 526 9.06 -6.00 11.44
N VAL A 527 9.66 -6.63 12.47
CA VAL A 527 9.10 -7.79 13.17
C VAL A 527 9.01 -7.49 14.68
N PRO A 528 7.80 -7.43 15.26
CA PRO A 528 6.51 -7.45 14.57
C PRO A 528 6.16 -6.10 13.91
N TRP A 529 5.32 -6.13 12.86
CA TRP A 529 4.97 -4.92 12.08
C TRP A 529 4.27 -3.80 12.87
N GLN A 530 3.59 -4.11 13.98
CA GLN A 530 2.84 -3.10 14.75
C GLN A 530 3.76 -2.05 15.39
N GLY A 531 4.99 -2.42 15.77
CA GLY A 531 5.98 -1.48 16.28
C GLY A 531 6.37 -0.46 15.21
N ASP A 532 6.69 -0.95 14.01
CA ASP A 532 6.96 -0.13 12.83
C ASP A 532 5.80 0.84 12.53
N ALA A 533 4.56 0.32 12.58
CA ALA A 533 3.36 1.13 12.36
C ALA A 533 3.19 2.26 13.39
N PHE A 534 3.55 2.05 14.66
CA PHE A 534 3.55 3.12 15.66
C PHE A 534 4.69 4.12 15.44
N SER A 535 5.86 3.64 15.00
CA SER A 535 7.02 4.49 14.74
C SER A 535 6.85 5.40 13.52
N CYS A 536 6.02 5.00 12.55
CA CYS A 536 5.68 5.78 11.37
C CYS A 536 4.71 6.92 11.71
N GLN A 537 5.20 7.97 12.38
CA GLN A 537 4.43 9.16 12.72
C GLN A 537 5.20 10.44 12.34
N SER A 538 5.00 11.54 13.06
CA SER A 538 5.79 12.76 12.91
C SER A 538 7.18 12.60 13.54
N VAL A 539 8.15 13.35 13.01
CA VAL A 539 9.50 13.46 13.58
C VAL A 539 9.77 14.91 13.92
N LEU A 540 10.00 15.20 15.20
CA LEU A 540 10.28 16.55 15.66
C LEU A 540 11.69 16.97 15.22
N THR A 541 11.81 18.19 14.70
CA THR A 541 13.07 18.83 14.32
C THR A 541 13.36 20.04 15.21
N GLY A 542 14.60 20.52 15.23
CA GLY A 542 14.99 21.68 16.05
C GLY A 542 14.25 22.97 15.69
N ASP A 543 13.88 23.15 14.42
CA ASP A 543 13.17 24.32 13.91
C ASP A 543 11.66 24.28 14.18
N GLY A 544 11.12 23.11 14.54
CA GLY A 544 9.73 22.89 14.95
C GLY A 544 8.72 22.73 13.81
N PHE A 545 8.79 23.52 12.73
CA PHE A 545 7.77 23.54 11.66
C PHE A 545 8.33 23.79 10.24
N PRO A 546 7.69 23.25 9.18
CA PRO A 546 6.66 22.21 9.23
C PRO A 546 7.23 20.90 9.77
N THR A 547 6.48 20.20 10.63
CA THR A 547 6.95 18.94 11.21
C THR A 547 6.90 17.84 10.15
N PRO A 548 8.04 17.21 9.78
CA PRO A 548 8.04 16.15 8.80
C PRO A 548 7.30 14.90 9.29
N VAL A 549 6.75 14.17 8.33
CA VAL A 549 6.00 12.92 8.56
C VAL A 549 6.53 11.78 7.69
N TRP A 550 6.29 10.54 8.11
CA TRP A 550 6.63 9.33 7.35
C TRP A 550 5.62 8.98 6.25
N TRP A 551 4.55 8.22 6.54
CA TRP A 551 3.62 7.69 5.53
C TRP A 551 2.13 7.92 5.89
N PRO A 552 1.65 9.18 5.89
CA PRO A 552 0.35 9.55 6.44
C PRO A 552 -0.85 8.95 5.66
N ALA A 553 -0.68 8.61 4.38
CA ALA A 553 -1.74 7.98 3.58
C ALA A 553 -2.07 6.53 3.99
N LEU A 554 -1.13 5.86 4.67
CA LEU A 554 -1.30 4.49 5.15
C LEU A 554 -1.56 4.46 6.64
N LEU A 555 -0.75 5.23 7.38
CA LEU A 555 -0.76 5.39 8.83
C LEU A 555 -0.91 6.88 9.12
N PRO A 556 -2.15 7.40 9.24
CA PRO A 556 -2.39 8.82 9.47
C PRO A 556 -1.59 9.37 10.65
N VAL A 557 -1.24 10.65 10.57
CA VAL A 557 -0.49 11.34 11.63
C VAL A 557 -1.39 12.32 12.35
N ASP A 558 -2.06 13.20 11.60
CA ASP A 558 -2.98 14.21 12.13
C ASP A 558 -4.34 14.10 11.45
N VAL A 559 -5.41 13.97 12.23
CA VAL A 559 -6.75 13.65 11.70
C VAL A 559 -7.83 14.58 12.25
N LEU A 560 -8.93 14.70 11.52
CA LEU A 560 -10.19 15.28 12.02
C LEU A 560 -10.98 14.19 12.77
N PRO A 561 -11.11 14.24 14.10
CA PRO A 561 -11.83 13.19 14.83
C PRO A 561 -13.36 13.32 14.66
N GLU A 562 -14.07 12.20 14.68
CA GLU A 562 -15.54 12.16 14.53
C GLU A 562 -16.28 13.11 15.49
N GLY A 563 -15.78 13.25 16.72
CA GLY A 563 -16.35 14.17 17.71
C GLY A 563 -16.34 15.63 17.23
N PHE A 564 -15.23 16.08 16.62
CA PHE A 564 -15.11 17.44 16.10
C PHE A 564 -15.91 17.61 14.82
N TYR A 565 -15.91 16.61 13.94
CA TYR A 565 -16.80 16.57 12.76
C TYR A 565 -18.26 16.79 13.15
N LYS A 566 -18.76 16.09 14.18
CA LYS A 566 -20.14 16.24 14.67
C LYS A 566 -20.46 17.67 15.15
N GLN A 567 -19.52 18.33 15.83
CA GLN A 567 -19.71 19.72 16.26
C GLN A 567 -19.61 20.70 15.09
N MET A 568 -18.68 20.49 14.15
CA MET A 568 -18.56 21.29 12.93
C MET A 568 -19.86 21.29 12.09
N MET A 569 -20.60 20.18 12.09
CA MET A 569 -21.87 20.03 11.36
C MET A 569 -23.09 20.69 12.03
N ARG A 570 -22.97 21.18 13.26
CA ARG A 570 -24.07 21.79 14.01
C ARG A 570 -24.40 23.19 13.52
N ALA A 571 -25.57 23.37 12.93
CA ALA A 571 -26.06 24.69 12.50
C ALA A 571 -26.54 25.58 13.67
N ASP A 572 -26.66 25.02 14.88
CA ASP A 572 -27.14 25.71 16.08
C ASP A 572 -26.03 26.39 16.91
N ILE A 573 -24.78 26.28 16.48
CA ILE A 573 -23.63 26.96 17.12
C ILE A 573 -23.01 28.01 16.17
N PRO A 574 -22.33 29.04 16.70
CA PRO A 574 -21.72 30.09 15.89
C PRO A 574 -20.75 29.55 14.83
N LEU A 575 -20.69 30.22 13.66
CA LEU A 575 -19.77 29.87 12.57
C LEU A 575 -18.31 29.74 13.06
N GLU A 576 -17.86 30.66 13.92
CA GLU A 576 -16.51 30.65 14.47
C GLU A 576 -16.22 29.36 15.25
N GLU A 577 -17.16 28.86 16.04
CA GLU A 577 -16.99 27.61 16.78
C GLU A 577 -16.91 26.40 15.83
N ARG A 578 -17.74 26.39 14.77
CA ARG A 578 -17.71 25.34 13.75
C ARG A 578 -16.36 25.31 13.03
N LEU A 579 -15.82 26.49 12.69
CA LEU A 579 -14.50 26.62 12.08
C LEU A 579 -13.39 26.16 13.03
N ARG A 580 -13.47 26.45 14.33
CA ARG A 580 -12.52 25.92 15.32
C ARG A 580 -12.48 24.39 15.32
N PHE A 581 -13.64 23.72 15.31
CA PHE A 581 -13.69 22.26 15.20
C PHE A 581 -13.18 21.73 13.86
N TYR A 582 -13.42 22.45 12.75
CA TYR A 582 -12.89 22.09 11.45
C TYR A 582 -11.36 22.17 11.40
N HIS A 583 -10.76 23.22 11.95
CA HIS A 583 -9.30 23.42 11.89
C HIS A 583 -8.52 22.63 12.96
N ALA A 584 -9.19 22.12 14.00
CA ALA A 584 -8.56 21.32 15.04
C ALA A 584 -8.23 19.90 14.55
N ARG A 585 -6.95 19.64 14.31
CA ARG A 585 -6.41 18.30 14.05
C ARG A 585 -5.88 17.69 15.36
N VAL A 586 -5.95 16.37 15.47
CA VAL A 586 -5.38 15.62 16.61
C VAL A 586 -4.50 14.50 16.12
N ALA A 587 -3.47 14.15 16.90
CA ALA A 587 -2.62 13.00 16.61
C ALA A 587 -3.47 11.71 16.49
N TRP A 588 -3.25 10.95 15.42
CA TRP A 588 -3.91 9.68 15.19
C TRP A 588 -3.46 8.62 16.22
N SER A 589 -2.18 8.62 16.55
CA SER A 589 -1.55 7.76 17.57
C SER A 589 -1.91 8.12 19.03
N ARG A 590 -2.71 9.17 19.27
CA ARG A 590 -3.02 9.67 20.62
C ARG A 590 -3.49 8.56 21.57
N GLY A 591 -2.87 8.47 22.74
CA GLY A 591 -3.20 7.49 23.77
C GLY A 591 -2.68 6.07 23.52
N ALA A 592 -2.12 5.75 22.34
CA ALA A 592 -1.58 4.41 22.06
C ALA A 592 -0.39 4.07 22.97
N ALA A 593 0.49 5.04 23.26
CA ALA A 593 1.60 4.87 24.19
C ALA A 593 1.15 4.83 25.67
N GLY A 594 0.02 5.44 26.00
CA GLY A 594 -0.35 5.68 27.38
C GLY A 594 -1.63 6.51 27.54
N ILE A 595 -2.53 6.09 28.42
CA ILE A 595 -3.63 6.91 28.92
C ILE A 595 -3.67 6.77 30.44
N GLY A 596 -3.77 7.90 31.14
CA GLY A 596 -3.94 7.94 32.58
C GLY A 596 -3.01 8.96 33.26
N LEU A 597 -3.26 9.19 34.54
CA LEU A 597 -2.39 10.01 35.38
C LEU A 597 -1.08 9.26 35.66
N HIS A 598 0.07 9.95 35.56
CA HIS A 598 1.41 9.40 35.79
C HIS A 598 1.80 8.19 34.90
N VAL A 599 1.20 8.06 33.72
CA VAL A 599 1.65 7.09 32.70
C VAL A 599 2.83 7.68 31.93
N GLU A 600 3.92 6.92 31.80
CA GLU A 600 5.14 7.33 31.08
C GLU A 600 4.82 7.74 29.63
N ALA A 601 4.06 6.89 28.92
CA ALA A 601 3.59 7.12 27.55
C ALA A 601 4.71 7.42 26.55
N GLY A 602 5.88 6.78 26.73
CA GLY A 602 7.05 6.98 25.89
C GLY A 602 6.95 6.27 24.54
N TYR A 603 7.91 6.56 23.66
CA TYR A 603 8.02 5.92 22.35
C TYR A 603 8.01 4.39 22.43
N THR A 604 8.80 3.81 23.34
CA THR A 604 8.87 2.35 23.50
C THR A 604 7.59 1.73 24.06
N ASP A 605 6.80 2.49 24.83
CA ASP A 605 5.49 2.02 25.30
C ASP A 605 4.50 1.92 24.14
N GLY A 606 4.52 2.90 23.23
CA GLY A 606 3.71 2.87 22.03
C GLY A 606 4.03 1.71 21.10
N LEU A 607 5.33 1.41 20.88
CA LEU A 607 5.76 0.23 20.11
C LEU A 607 5.14 -1.06 20.65
N ARG A 608 5.18 -1.23 21.98
CA ARG A 608 4.66 -2.43 22.65
C ARG A 608 3.14 -2.50 22.59
N ARG A 609 2.47 -1.41 22.95
CA ARG A 609 1.01 -1.35 23.07
C ARG A 609 0.30 -1.42 21.72
N MET A 610 0.94 -0.98 20.63
CA MET A 610 0.34 -1.08 19.29
C MET A 610 0.06 -2.53 18.88
N ILE A 611 0.81 -3.50 19.41
CA ILE A 611 0.55 -4.94 19.21
C ILE A 611 -0.87 -5.31 19.67
N GLU A 612 -1.34 -4.72 20.77
CA GLU A 612 -2.66 -4.96 21.34
C GLU A 612 -3.73 -3.98 20.81
N LEU A 613 -3.32 -2.75 20.45
CA LEU A 613 -4.23 -1.64 20.19
C LEU A 613 -4.49 -1.35 18.70
N TRP A 614 -3.74 -1.93 17.76
CA TRP A 614 -3.87 -1.56 16.34
C TRP A 614 -5.31 -1.68 15.79
N THR A 615 -6.10 -2.64 16.28
CA THR A 615 -7.51 -2.82 15.89
C THR A 615 -8.43 -1.74 16.43
N ARG A 616 -8.01 -1.02 17.48
CA ARG A 616 -8.74 0.09 18.10
C ARG A 616 -8.50 1.41 17.36
N MET A 617 -7.44 1.51 16.57
CA MET A 617 -7.13 2.72 15.81
C MET A 617 -8.29 3.07 14.85
N GLY A 618 -8.59 4.36 14.73
CA GLY A 618 -9.65 4.83 13.84
C GLY A 618 -9.23 4.79 12.37
N VAL A 619 -10.21 4.73 11.48
CA VAL A 619 -9.99 4.76 10.02
C VAL A 619 -10.49 6.09 9.48
N VAL A 620 -9.69 6.73 8.64
CA VAL A 620 -10.02 8.00 7.98
C VAL A 620 -10.82 7.72 6.71
N VAL A 621 -12.02 8.28 6.65
CA VAL A 621 -13.02 8.02 5.61
C VAL A 621 -13.72 9.30 5.17
N ARG A 622 -14.16 9.32 3.91
CA ARG A 622 -14.88 10.46 3.34
C ARG A 622 -16.25 10.64 4.00
N ARG A 623 -16.61 11.87 4.37
CA ARG A 623 -17.92 12.26 4.89
C ARG A 623 -18.34 13.59 4.26
N ALA A 624 -19.64 13.85 4.21
CA ALA A 624 -20.15 15.12 3.69
C ALA A 624 -19.77 16.28 4.64
N GLY A 625 -19.29 17.37 4.06
CA GLY A 625 -19.09 18.64 4.75
C GLY A 625 -20.40 19.45 4.89
N PRO A 626 -20.35 20.56 5.66
CA PRO A 626 -21.49 21.46 5.83
C PRO A 626 -21.78 22.22 4.54
N LYS A 627 -23.03 22.24 4.10
CA LYS A 627 -23.45 22.91 2.85
C LYS A 627 -23.54 24.43 2.96
N ASP A 628 -23.59 24.94 4.19
CA ASP A 628 -23.83 26.34 4.53
C ASP A 628 -22.55 27.13 4.84
N ILE A 629 -21.37 26.48 4.79
CA ILE A 629 -20.08 27.12 5.06
C ILE A 629 -19.17 26.96 3.83
N PRO A 630 -19.07 27.96 2.95
CA PRO A 630 -18.23 27.88 1.75
C PRO A 630 -16.74 27.66 2.02
N ALA A 631 -16.24 28.04 3.20
CA ALA A 631 -14.85 27.85 3.60
C ALA A 631 -14.50 26.39 3.97
N ILE A 632 -15.49 25.52 4.11
CA ILE A 632 -15.27 24.08 4.38
C ILE A 632 -15.64 23.31 3.10
N PRO A 633 -14.78 22.40 2.63
CA PRO A 633 -15.07 21.59 1.46
C PRO A 633 -16.37 20.77 1.59
N SER A 634 -17.02 20.49 0.47
CA SER A 634 -18.22 19.65 0.40
C SER A 634 -17.99 18.21 0.83
N ASP A 635 -16.76 17.73 0.70
CA ASP A 635 -16.29 16.44 1.21
C ASP A 635 -15.13 16.66 2.18
N VAL A 636 -15.25 16.08 3.37
CA VAL A 636 -14.21 16.07 4.39
C VAL A 636 -13.79 14.65 4.71
N PHE A 637 -12.61 14.46 5.28
CA PHE A 637 -12.12 13.14 5.69
C PHE A 637 -12.02 13.08 7.21
N VAL A 638 -12.67 12.08 7.80
CA VAL A 638 -12.92 12.00 9.24
C VAL A 638 -12.42 10.67 9.77
N GLU A 639 -11.70 10.69 10.90
CA GLU A 639 -11.40 9.49 11.66
C GLU A 639 -12.68 8.97 12.33
N VAL A 640 -13.13 7.77 11.93
CA VAL A 640 -14.30 7.09 12.49
C VAL A 640 -13.94 5.77 13.14
N GLN A 641 -14.88 5.22 13.92
CA GLN A 641 -14.78 3.88 14.51
C GLN A 641 -13.49 3.68 15.32
N ARG A 642 -13.00 4.74 15.98
CA ARG A 642 -11.91 4.65 16.96
C ARG A 642 -12.42 4.00 18.25
N GLY A 643 -11.71 3.00 18.74
CA GLY A 643 -11.97 2.34 20.02
C GLY A 643 -11.24 2.97 21.20
N SER A 644 -11.44 2.37 22.38
CA SER A 644 -10.69 2.76 23.57
C SER A 644 -9.22 2.38 23.43
N MET A 645 -8.33 3.31 23.77
CA MET A 645 -6.89 3.03 23.92
C MET A 645 -6.52 2.61 25.35
N ASP A 646 -7.49 2.64 26.27
CA ASP A 646 -7.32 2.12 27.63
C ASP A 646 -7.43 0.58 27.60
N LEU A 647 -6.30 -0.08 27.86
CA LEU A 647 -6.19 -1.52 27.89
C LEU A 647 -7.03 -2.17 29.00
N ALA A 648 -7.28 -1.47 30.11
CA ALA A 648 -8.12 -1.99 31.19
C ALA A 648 -9.58 -2.13 30.76
N LEU A 649 -10.06 -1.21 29.93
CA LEU A 649 -11.40 -1.24 29.34
C LEU A 649 -11.51 -2.25 28.18
N ASN A 650 -10.38 -2.80 27.71
CA ASN A 650 -10.32 -3.70 26.56
C ASN A 650 -10.22 -5.18 26.95
N ARG A 651 -10.07 -5.50 28.25
CA ARG A 651 -10.10 -6.89 28.74
C ARG A 651 -11.52 -7.44 28.68
N ALA A 652 -11.65 -8.72 28.30
CA ALA A 652 -12.93 -9.42 28.42
C ALA A 652 -13.37 -9.43 29.90
N PRO A 653 -14.68 -9.44 30.20
CA PRO A 653 -15.19 -9.48 31.58
C PRO A 653 -14.55 -10.60 32.42
N ASP A 654 -14.20 -11.69 31.76
CA ASP A 654 -13.66 -12.94 32.33
C ASP A 654 -12.16 -12.84 32.71
N GLN A 655 -11.50 -11.70 32.43
CA GLN A 655 -10.10 -11.41 32.74
C GLN A 655 -9.92 -10.23 33.69
N GLN A 656 -11.01 -9.81 34.35
CA GLN A 656 -11.01 -8.85 35.46
C GLN A 656 -11.07 -9.59 36.80
N GLU A 657 -10.05 -10.38 37.12
CA GLU A 657 -9.74 -10.83 38.49
C GLU A 657 -8.27 -10.54 38.83
#